data_AF-A0A257JMD3-F1
#
_entry.id   AF-A0A257JMD3-F1
#
_cell.length_a   1.000
_cell.length_b   1.000
_cell.length_c   1.000
_cell.angle_alpha   90.00
_cell.angle_beta   90.00
_cell.angle_gamma   90.00
#
_symmetry.space_group_name_H-M   'P 1'
#
loop_
_entity.id
_entity.type
_entity.pdbx_description
1 polymer ?
#
loop_
_entity_poly.entity_id
_entity_poly.type
_entity_poly.pdbx_seq_one_letter_code
_entity_poly.pdbx_strand_id
1 'polypeptide(L)'
;MELIGIENEAEFFPSGTLSDGLKEELQLNTALWAGLDRASHPVERLAQVASPTVEALRQVRNTPDRSRRAELVRDFQHAVVTALGYKWKREGAYTALEGALVIPLVSRAVDAAGRDALWVIEAPIPALDDEASDPLGSCFIVEQLPTDLHEAALLDRTIESILAEGVFELTDGPRHVLILGLSQLVLIDKRKWPARSALRFDLQEIFTRAERDTLSVMACLISREARVPEQGVPISDRLEEEAQRNANAVTTSLKRTVRDAIELLGQEVIAVTDGKYPSTFPDAARRGVWIDGPELSRECLRYMYRLLFLFYAEANPRLNLFDMRNPIYATGYSLEALRELESVPLRTTADRSGSFLWESLQQTLGLLYAGLALVDEEQGTGLRLPAVKVSLLDPGSTPLLNGLRLRNEAVQQVIRLLSLRATGKSTGRISYAKLGIGQLGAVYETLISFTGVVAKTDLIELKPKKGRSNEGSEDSETAEASEQDDGIEGDLVDSEDANRDDDFRRDKVDKLAPSWFVPRSRISEFAPDDVVFNGPEALVYSKGTFIYRLAGRDREKSASYYTPEPLARLLVKHALMERCRDLKADQLLDLKILEPAMGSAAFLVETTNQLADLYLERKQKETGRTISQEDIVLEKQRVRAYIADRNCFGVDLNPIAVELGAISLWLNSLHGSEFSPWFGDQLHAGNSLIGARRAAYAPSMLSAKSPSDLWFNAKPEEIGWRNCLPTGHIWQWLLPAKDMANFDKDKSIAPFAKEAQDQIKVWRNGGFFKRFELHEIQLVQKLSRIAEALFDQVAEAP
;
A
#
# COMPACT_ATOMS: atom_id res chain seq x y z
N MET A 1 -16.59 16.05 -15.46
CA MET A 1 -16.23 17.45 -15.70
C MET A 1 -14.90 17.39 -16.43
N GLU A 2 -14.85 17.85 -17.68
CA GLU A 2 -13.59 17.90 -18.42
C GLU A 2 -12.76 19.07 -17.86
N LEU A 3 -11.53 18.78 -17.44
CA LEU A 3 -10.61 19.78 -16.86
C LEU A 3 -9.84 20.47 -17.99
N ILE A 4 -10.57 21.19 -18.82
CA ILE A 4 -10.00 21.82 -20.01
C ILE A 4 -8.94 22.86 -19.61
N GLY A 5 -7.74 22.75 -20.16
CA GLY A 5 -6.60 23.63 -19.85
C GLY A 5 -6.06 23.52 -18.43
N ILE A 6 -6.44 22.49 -17.65
CA ILE A 6 -5.91 22.25 -16.30
C ILE A 6 -5.23 20.88 -16.26
N GLU A 7 -3.91 20.89 -16.09
CA GLU A 7 -3.09 19.68 -16.09
C GLU A 7 -2.63 19.32 -14.68
N ASN A 8 -2.88 18.06 -14.30
CA ASN A 8 -2.53 17.50 -13.00
C ASN A 8 -1.23 16.70 -13.11
N GLU A 9 -0.09 17.37 -12.97
CA GLU A 9 1.24 16.79 -13.16
C GLU A 9 1.70 15.98 -11.96
N ALA A 10 2.32 14.82 -12.25
CA ALA A 10 2.83 13.86 -11.26
C ALA A 10 1.86 13.64 -10.08
N GLU A 11 0.56 13.55 -10.39
CA GLU A 11 -0.51 13.33 -9.43
C GLU A 11 -0.55 14.34 -8.27
N PHE A 12 -0.43 15.65 -8.59
CA PHE A 12 -0.66 16.72 -7.61
C PHE A 12 -1.97 16.50 -6.84
N PHE A 13 -3.01 16.03 -7.52
CA PHE A 13 -4.10 15.28 -6.92
C PHE A 13 -4.10 13.83 -7.42
N PRO A 14 -4.47 12.85 -6.58
CA PRO A 14 -4.70 11.49 -7.04
C PRO A 14 -5.70 11.44 -8.20
N SER A 15 -5.53 10.49 -9.11
CA SER A 15 -6.41 10.34 -10.27
C SER A 15 -7.88 10.20 -9.83
N GLY A 16 -8.77 11.05 -10.37
CA GLY A 16 -10.20 11.10 -10.04
C GLY A 16 -10.59 11.77 -8.71
N THR A 17 -9.66 12.31 -7.91
CA THR A 17 -10.01 13.30 -6.86
C THR A 17 -10.63 14.55 -7.48
N LEU A 18 -10.16 14.91 -8.68
CA LEU A 18 -10.70 16.02 -9.46
C LEU A 18 -12.10 15.73 -10.06
N SER A 19 -12.63 14.50 -10.01
CA SER A 19 -13.93 14.17 -10.61
C SER A 19 -15.08 14.06 -9.62
N ASP A 20 -14.88 13.47 -8.45
CA ASP A 20 -15.95 13.23 -7.46
C ASP A 20 -15.81 14.16 -6.25
N GLY A 21 -14.68 14.12 -5.53
CA GLY A 21 -14.46 14.99 -4.37
C GLY A 21 -14.40 16.47 -4.72
N LEU A 22 -13.77 16.82 -5.85
CA LEU A 22 -13.79 18.20 -6.34
C LEU A 22 -15.21 18.70 -6.63
N LYS A 23 -16.18 17.85 -7.02
CA LYS A 23 -17.56 18.31 -7.24
C LYS A 23 -18.24 18.71 -5.94
N GLU A 24 -18.05 17.93 -4.87
CA GLU A 24 -18.60 18.25 -3.55
C GLU A 24 -17.96 19.54 -3.02
N GLU A 25 -16.64 19.66 -3.12
CA GLU A 25 -15.93 20.88 -2.73
C GLU A 25 -16.28 22.09 -3.60
N LEU A 26 -16.52 21.90 -4.90
CA LEU A 26 -17.03 22.96 -5.78
C LEU A 26 -18.41 23.43 -5.33
N GLN A 27 -19.32 22.52 -5.00
CA GLN A 27 -20.65 22.87 -4.47
C GLN A 27 -20.55 23.63 -3.15
N LEU A 28 -19.68 23.20 -2.24
CA LEU A 28 -19.44 23.88 -0.97
C LEU A 28 -18.89 25.30 -1.17
N ASN A 29 -17.83 25.45 -1.98
CA ASN A 29 -17.22 26.77 -2.22
C ASN A 29 -18.15 27.70 -3.03
N THR A 30 -18.86 27.19 -4.04
CA THR A 30 -19.85 28.00 -4.76
C THR A 30 -21.02 28.42 -3.88
N ALA A 31 -21.46 27.58 -2.94
CA ALA A 31 -22.47 27.96 -1.94
C ALA A 31 -21.95 29.07 -1.00
N LEU A 32 -20.68 28.99 -0.57
CA LEU A 32 -20.04 30.05 0.22
C LEU A 32 -19.95 31.37 -0.57
N TRP A 33 -19.77 31.32 -1.88
CA TRP A 33 -19.67 32.51 -2.74
C TRP A 33 -21.01 33.06 -3.22
N ALA A 34 -22.12 32.33 -3.07
CA ALA A 34 -23.42 32.72 -3.60
C ALA A 34 -23.95 34.06 -3.04
N GLY A 35 -23.51 34.45 -1.85
CA GLY A 35 -23.86 35.72 -1.21
C GLY A 35 -22.94 36.90 -1.55
N LEU A 36 -21.86 36.68 -2.31
CA LEU A 36 -20.92 37.73 -2.69
C LEU A 36 -21.48 38.57 -3.84
N ASP A 37 -21.14 39.87 -3.84
CA ASP A 37 -21.45 40.72 -4.99
C ASP A 37 -20.58 40.34 -6.21
N ARG A 38 -20.98 40.79 -7.41
CA ARG A 38 -20.24 40.47 -8.64
C ARG A 38 -18.77 40.91 -8.61
N ALA A 39 -18.46 41.97 -7.86
CA ALA A 39 -17.10 42.49 -7.76
C ALA A 39 -16.22 41.62 -6.85
N SER A 40 -16.78 40.93 -5.86
CA SER A 40 -16.05 40.05 -4.94
C SER A 40 -16.13 38.57 -5.35
N HIS A 41 -17.10 38.18 -6.18
CA HIS A 41 -17.30 36.79 -6.57
C HIS A 41 -16.14 36.26 -7.45
N PRO A 42 -15.35 35.25 -7.00
CA PRO A 42 -14.12 34.82 -7.68
C PRO A 42 -14.30 34.42 -9.15
N VAL A 43 -15.36 33.66 -9.46
CA VAL A 43 -15.66 33.23 -10.84
C VAL A 43 -16.01 34.40 -11.75
N GLU A 44 -16.74 35.40 -11.25
CA GLU A 44 -17.13 36.57 -12.03
C GLU A 44 -15.92 37.49 -12.28
N ARG A 45 -15.03 37.62 -11.29
CA ARG A 45 -13.75 38.33 -11.46
C ARG A 45 -12.87 37.69 -12.54
N LEU A 46 -12.74 36.36 -12.54
CA LEU A 46 -12.01 35.64 -13.59
C LEU A 46 -12.67 35.80 -14.96
N ALA A 47 -14.00 35.72 -15.05
CA ALA A 47 -14.73 35.91 -16.30
C ALA A 47 -14.52 37.32 -16.89
N GLN A 48 -14.42 38.36 -16.04
CA GLN A 48 -14.16 39.73 -16.48
C GLN A 48 -12.78 39.92 -17.09
N VAL A 49 -11.76 39.21 -16.62
CA VAL A 49 -10.38 39.33 -17.12
C VAL A 49 -10.05 38.35 -18.24
N ALA A 50 -10.91 37.38 -18.54
CA ALA A 50 -10.68 36.35 -19.56
C ALA A 50 -10.40 36.94 -20.96
N SER A 51 -11.38 37.64 -21.54
CA SER A 51 -11.21 38.23 -22.89
C SER A 51 -10.07 39.26 -22.98
N PRO A 52 -9.89 40.18 -22.01
CA PRO A 52 -8.73 41.07 -21.98
C PRO A 52 -7.39 40.32 -21.96
N THR A 53 -7.29 39.22 -21.22
CA THR A 53 -6.05 38.42 -21.12
C THR A 53 -5.73 37.73 -22.44
N VAL A 54 -6.72 37.13 -23.12
CA VAL A 54 -6.51 36.48 -24.42
C VAL A 54 -6.05 37.49 -25.48
N GLU A 55 -6.63 38.69 -25.48
CA GLU A 55 -6.21 39.76 -26.39
C GLU A 55 -4.81 40.28 -26.05
N ALA A 56 -4.47 40.42 -24.75
CA ALA A 56 -3.13 40.80 -24.32
C ALA A 56 -2.07 39.77 -24.75
N LEU A 57 -2.33 38.46 -24.58
CA LEU A 57 -1.44 37.39 -25.05
C LEU A 57 -1.19 37.48 -26.56
N ARG A 58 -2.25 37.73 -27.35
CA ARG A 58 -2.13 37.95 -28.80
C ARG A 58 -1.29 39.19 -29.13
N GLN A 59 -1.46 40.29 -28.40
CA GLN A 59 -0.68 41.52 -28.59
C GLN A 59 0.79 41.32 -28.24
N VAL A 60 1.09 40.59 -27.16
CA VAL A 60 2.47 40.26 -26.74
C VAL A 60 3.17 39.47 -27.83
N ARG A 61 2.50 38.48 -28.45
CA ARG A 61 3.05 37.69 -29.57
C ARG A 61 3.35 38.52 -30.81
N ASN A 62 2.51 39.51 -31.09
CA ASN A 62 2.63 40.34 -32.29
C ASN A 62 3.55 41.57 -32.09
N THR A 63 4.09 41.79 -30.89
CA THR A 63 4.91 42.95 -30.55
C THR A 63 6.38 42.57 -30.53
N PRO A 64 7.23 43.07 -31.45
CA PRO A 64 8.66 42.77 -31.44
C PRO A 64 9.44 43.60 -30.40
N ASP A 65 8.87 44.72 -29.91
CA ASP A 65 9.51 45.58 -28.91
C ASP A 65 9.48 44.94 -27.51
N ARG A 66 10.66 44.67 -26.96
CA ARG A 66 10.82 44.00 -25.65
C ARG A 66 10.22 44.79 -24.48
N SER A 67 10.34 46.12 -24.50
CA SER A 67 9.83 46.97 -23.42
C SER A 67 8.31 47.00 -23.42
N ARG A 68 7.71 47.12 -24.62
CA ARG A 68 6.25 47.08 -24.78
C ARG A 68 5.67 45.71 -24.46
N ARG A 69 6.35 44.61 -24.82
CA ARG A 69 5.96 43.26 -24.38
C ARG A 69 5.93 43.17 -22.85
N ALA A 70 6.97 43.67 -22.17
CA ALA A 70 7.04 43.63 -20.71
C ALA A 70 5.93 44.44 -20.03
N GLU A 71 5.53 45.58 -20.60
CA GLU A 71 4.41 46.37 -20.12
C GLU A 71 3.08 45.62 -20.28
N LEU A 72 2.80 45.09 -21.48
CA LEU A 72 1.59 44.31 -21.76
C LEU A 72 1.46 43.09 -20.84
N VAL A 73 2.57 42.36 -20.63
CA VAL A 73 2.59 41.20 -19.74
C VAL A 73 2.25 41.59 -18.31
N ARG A 74 2.89 42.65 -17.81
CA ARG A 74 2.67 43.16 -16.46
C ARG A 74 1.22 43.58 -16.25
N ASP A 75 0.62 44.27 -17.21
CA ASP A 75 -0.74 44.78 -17.11
C ASP A 75 -1.76 43.64 -17.01
N PHE A 76 -1.66 42.61 -17.86
CA PHE A 76 -2.60 41.49 -17.79
C PHE A 76 -2.33 40.59 -16.58
N GLN A 77 -1.06 40.34 -16.21
CA GLN A 77 -0.74 39.55 -15.02
C GLN A 77 -1.25 40.24 -13.75
N HIS A 78 -1.14 41.57 -13.66
CA HIS A 78 -1.73 42.36 -12.59
C HIS A 78 -3.25 42.16 -12.49
N ALA A 79 -3.95 42.20 -13.63
CA ALA A 79 -5.38 41.96 -13.69
C ALA A 79 -5.76 40.53 -13.25
N VAL A 80 -5.03 39.51 -13.71
CA VAL A 80 -5.28 38.10 -13.35
C VAL A 80 -5.02 37.85 -11.86
N VAL A 81 -3.89 38.32 -11.31
CA VAL A 81 -3.57 38.17 -9.88
C VAL A 81 -4.63 38.85 -9.01
N THR A 82 -5.06 40.04 -9.41
CA THR A 82 -6.13 40.78 -8.72
C THR A 82 -7.46 40.03 -8.82
N ALA A 83 -7.80 39.46 -9.99
CA ALA A 83 -8.99 38.65 -10.18
C ALA A 83 -8.98 37.34 -9.39
N LEU A 84 -7.80 36.81 -9.05
CA LEU A 84 -7.63 35.66 -8.15
C LEU A 84 -7.74 36.03 -6.67
N GLY A 85 -7.78 37.32 -6.32
CA GLY A 85 -7.97 37.80 -4.94
C GLY A 85 -6.68 38.12 -4.22
N TYR A 86 -5.55 38.06 -4.93
CA TYR A 86 -4.25 38.41 -4.38
C TYR A 86 -3.95 39.89 -4.61
N LYS A 87 -3.31 40.52 -3.63
CA LYS A 87 -2.90 41.91 -3.72
C LYS A 87 -1.56 42.00 -4.47
N TRP A 88 -1.54 42.67 -5.62
CA TRP A 88 -0.31 42.89 -6.34
C TRP A 88 0.61 43.88 -5.62
N LYS A 89 1.84 43.44 -5.36
CA LYS A 89 2.91 44.24 -4.78
C LYS A 89 4.23 43.61 -5.19
N ARG A 90 5.02 44.33 -6.00
CA ARG A 90 6.39 43.92 -6.31
C ARG A 90 7.29 44.13 -5.10
N GLU A 91 7.86 43.05 -4.61
CA GLU A 91 8.83 43.03 -3.52
C GLU A 91 9.87 41.92 -3.75
N GLY A 92 10.95 41.92 -2.99
CA GLY A 92 11.89 40.80 -2.96
C GLY A 92 11.75 40.01 -1.66
N ALA A 93 11.91 38.70 -1.71
CA ALA A 93 12.09 37.88 -0.50
C ALA A 93 13.43 37.18 -0.49
N TYR A 94 13.98 37.08 0.71
CA TYR A 94 15.17 36.31 0.99
C TYR A 94 14.88 34.81 0.90
N THR A 95 15.83 34.08 0.35
CA THR A 95 15.84 32.62 0.31
C THR A 95 16.65 32.05 1.47
N ALA A 96 16.51 30.75 1.72
CA ALA A 96 17.33 30.02 2.69
C ALA A 96 18.80 29.80 2.22
N LEU A 97 19.16 30.26 1.02
CA LEU A 97 20.49 30.10 0.45
C LEU A 97 21.51 31.04 1.14
N GLU A 98 22.76 30.59 1.20
CA GLU A 98 23.85 31.40 1.76
C GLU A 98 24.03 32.70 0.97
N GLY A 99 24.29 33.81 1.67
CA GLY A 99 24.49 35.13 1.06
C GLY A 99 23.26 36.03 1.01
N ALA A 100 22.13 35.62 1.62
CA ALA A 100 20.89 36.41 1.68
C ALA A 100 20.39 36.80 0.28
N LEU A 101 20.36 35.83 -0.61
CA LEU A 101 19.96 35.98 -2.00
C LEU A 101 18.44 36.19 -2.11
N VAL A 102 18.04 37.16 -2.93
CA VAL A 102 16.67 37.68 -3.04
C VAL A 102 16.03 37.27 -4.37
N ILE A 103 14.76 36.87 -4.32
CA ILE A 103 13.94 36.48 -5.46
C ILE A 103 12.72 37.41 -5.62
N PRO A 104 12.20 37.59 -6.85
CA PRO A 104 11.06 38.47 -7.09
C PRO A 104 9.74 37.84 -6.60
N LEU A 105 8.94 38.66 -5.93
CA LEU A 105 7.56 38.37 -5.55
C LEU A 105 6.62 39.45 -6.07
N VAL A 106 5.44 39.02 -6.49
CA VAL A 106 4.36 39.93 -6.91
C VAL A 106 3.16 39.87 -5.96
N SER A 107 3.08 38.86 -5.09
CA SER A 107 2.11 38.84 -4.01
C SER A 107 2.50 37.87 -2.90
N ARG A 108 1.96 38.11 -1.71
CA ARG A 108 2.11 37.29 -0.52
C ARG A 108 0.78 37.21 0.22
N ALA A 109 0.35 35.98 0.50
CA ALA A 109 -0.83 35.71 1.30
C ALA A 109 -0.43 35.01 2.61
N VAL A 110 -0.94 35.53 3.72
CA VAL A 110 -0.72 34.97 5.06
C VAL A 110 -1.96 34.23 5.54
N ASP A 111 -1.76 33.17 6.31
CA ASP A 111 -2.85 32.43 6.97
C ASP A 111 -3.45 33.24 8.15
N ALA A 112 -4.48 32.68 8.78
CA ALA A 112 -5.11 33.27 9.97
C ALA A 112 -4.16 33.41 11.17
N ALA A 113 -3.04 32.68 11.19
CA ALA A 113 -1.99 32.78 12.21
C ALA A 113 -0.90 33.81 11.84
N GLY A 114 -1.03 34.50 10.70
CA GLY A 114 -0.08 35.51 10.23
C GLY A 114 1.18 34.94 9.58
N ARG A 115 1.22 33.64 9.28
CA ARG A 115 2.37 32.98 8.62
C ARG A 115 2.19 33.00 7.11
N ASP A 116 3.30 33.04 6.39
CA ASP A 116 3.28 32.98 4.94
C ASP A 116 2.66 31.64 4.48
N ALA A 117 1.53 31.71 3.78
CA ALA A 117 0.78 30.54 3.34
C ALA A 117 0.97 30.28 1.85
N LEU A 118 0.94 31.36 1.06
CA LEU A 118 1.12 31.32 -0.39
C LEU A 118 1.95 32.51 -0.89
N TRP A 119 2.92 32.22 -1.74
CA TRP A 119 3.71 33.21 -2.47
C TRP A 119 3.33 33.20 -3.96
N VAL A 120 3.28 34.38 -4.59
CA VAL A 120 3.10 34.51 -6.04
C VAL A 120 4.38 35.07 -6.65
N ILE A 121 5.00 34.31 -7.54
CA ILE A 121 6.29 34.61 -8.17
C ILE A 121 6.08 34.83 -9.67
N GLU A 122 6.68 35.89 -10.20
CA GLU A 122 6.66 36.19 -11.63
C GLU A 122 7.84 35.48 -12.32
N ALA A 123 7.56 34.66 -13.34
CA ALA A 123 8.58 34.09 -14.21
C ALA A 123 9.00 35.11 -15.29
N PRO A 124 10.25 35.04 -15.78
CA PRO A 124 10.70 35.94 -16.84
C PRO A 124 9.92 35.69 -18.14
N ILE A 125 9.83 36.73 -18.97
CA ILE A 125 9.13 36.65 -20.25
C ILE A 125 10.02 35.88 -21.25
N PRO A 126 9.53 34.79 -21.85
CA PRO A 126 10.31 34.02 -22.82
C PRO A 126 10.63 34.80 -24.10
N ALA A 127 11.66 34.33 -24.80
CA ALA A 127 11.99 34.81 -26.14
C ALA A 127 10.85 34.51 -27.14
N LEU A 128 10.79 35.25 -28.25
CA LEU A 128 9.71 35.11 -29.24
C LEU A 128 9.68 33.73 -29.92
N ASP A 129 10.82 33.05 -29.96
CA ASP A 129 11.01 31.72 -30.54
C ASP A 129 10.81 30.59 -29.53
N ASP A 130 10.61 30.90 -28.24
CA ASP A 130 10.53 29.93 -27.15
C ASP A 130 9.30 30.18 -26.23
N GLU A 131 8.15 30.49 -26.85
CA GLU A 131 6.90 30.80 -26.12
C GLU A 131 6.35 29.62 -25.31
N ALA A 132 6.79 28.39 -25.60
CA ALA A 132 6.44 27.17 -24.87
C ALA A 132 7.38 26.87 -23.70
N SER A 133 8.36 27.75 -23.41
CA SER A 133 9.30 27.55 -22.31
C SER A 133 8.58 27.37 -20.98
N ASP A 134 8.98 26.34 -20.23
CA ASP A 134 8.49 26.10 -18.89
C ASP A 134 8.95 27.23 -17.95
N PRO A 135 8.04 27.93 -17.25
CA PRO A 135 8.42 28.94 -16.27
C PRO A 135 9.32 28.38 -15.16
N LEU A 136 9.20 27.10 -14.79
CA LEU A 136 10.01 26.49 -13.74
C LEU A 136 11.49 26.34 -14.13
N GLY A 137 11.76 26.07 -15.40
CA GLY A 137 13.13 25.94 -15.94
C GLY A 137 13.83 27.28 -16.18
N SER A 138 13.13 28.41 -16.01
CA SER A 138 13.66 29.74 -16.29
C SER A 138 14.50 30.29 -15.13
N CYS A 139 15.44 31.20 -15.41
CA CYS A 139 16.20 31.95 -14.40
C CYS A 139 15.67 33.38 -14.27
N PHE A 140 15.62 33.92 -13.06
CA PHE A 140 15.15 35.30 -12.86
C PHE A 140 16.02 36.32 -13.58
N ILE A 141 15.43 37.47 -13.90
CA ILE A 141 16.12 38.64 -14.46
C ILE A 141 16.02 39.83 -13.50
N VAL A 142 17.03 40.69 -13.52
CA VAL A 142 17.17 41.79 -12.56
C VAL A 142 16.00 42.79 -12.65
N GLU A 143 15.36 42.93 -13.80
CA GLU A 143 14.23 43.83 -14.04
C GLU A 143 12.93 43.40 -13.33
N GLN A 144 12.87 42.19 -12.79
CA GLN A 144 11.74 41.70 -12.00
C GLN A 144 11.80 42.21 -10.55
N LEU A 145 12.99 42.60 -10.07
CA LEU A 145 13.23 43.07 -8.71
C LEU A 145 13.20 44.61 -8.62
N PRO A 146 12.79 45.16 -7.45
CA PRO A 146 13.05 46.55 -7.10
C PRO A 146 14.54 46.92 -7.21
N THR A 147 14.83 48.15 -7.64
CA THR A 147 16.21 48.62 -7.92
C THR A 147 17.15 48.54 -6.73
N ASP A 148 16.62 48.66 -5.51
CA ASP A 148 17.35 48.55 -4.25
C ASP A 148 17.81 47.13 -3.91
N LEU A 149 17.29 46.11 -4.60
CA LEU A 149 17.58 44.69 -4.35
C LEU A 149 18.42 44.05 -5.47
N HIS A 150 18.87 44.83 -6.46
CA HIS A 150 19.61 44.33 -7.63
C HIS A 150 20.94 43.66 -7.27
N GLU A 151 21.65 44.15 -6.25
CA GLU A 151 22.93 43.57 -5.83
C GLU A 151 22.79 42.19 -5.16
N ALA A 152 21.63 41.92 -4.55
CA ALA A 152 21.34 40.66 -3.87
C ALA A 152 20.50 39.70 -4.72
N ALA A 153 20.27 40.03 -6.00
CA ALA A 153 19.38 39.29 -6.88
C ALA A 153 19.92 37.88 -7.22
N LEU A 154 19.07 36.86 -7.07
CA LEU A 154 19.39 35.50 -7.46
C LEU A 154 19.05 35.24 -8.93
N LEU A 155 20.06 35.23 -9.80
CA LEU A 155 19.87 35.21 -11.27
C LEU A 155 20.48 33.99 -11.97
N ASP A 156 21.30 33.19 -11.28
CA ASP A 156 22.10 32.11 -11.84
C ASP A 156 21.51 30.70 -11.62
N ARG A 157 20.28 30.64 -11.11
CA ARG A 157 19.56 29.39 -10.82
C ARG A 157 18.15 29.42 -11.38
N THR A 158 17.67 28.25 -11.76
CA THR A 158 16.29 28.08 -12.22
C THR A 158 15.31 28.26 -11.08
N ILE A 159 14.09 28.73 -11.38
CA ILE A 159 13.00 28.85 -10.40
C ILE A 159 12.80 27.50 -9.69
N GLU A 160 12.87 26.39 -10.42
CA GLU A 160 12.75 25.04 -9.87
C GLU A 160 13.79 24.72 -8.77
N SER A 161 15.08 25.03 -9.00
CA SER A 161 16.14 24.81 -8.00
C SER A 161 15.96 25.74 -6.80
N ILE A 162 15.60 27.00 -7.06
CA ILE A 162 15.35 28.00 -6.03
C ILE A 162 14.19 27.58 -5.11
N LEU A 163 13.12 27.00 -5.66
CA LEU A 163 12.01 26.50 -4.86
C LEU A 163 12.46 25.36 -3.94
N ALA A 164 13.21 24.40 -4.49
CA ALA A 164 13.66 23.22 -3.76
C ALA A 164 14.67 23.55 -2.65
N GLU A 165 15.66 24.40 -2.93
CA GLU A 165 16.80 24.66 -2.02
C GLU A 165 16.67 25.96 -1.24
N GLY A 166 15.85 26.90 -1.73
CA GLY A 166 15.78 28.27 -1.22
C GLY A 166 14.45 28.63 -0.56
N VAL A 167 13.31 28.35 -1.22
CA VAL A 167 11.99 28.77 -0.71
C VAL A 167 11.42 27.76 0.28
N PHE A 168 11.39 26.47 -0.08
CA PHE A 168 10.78 25.45 0.78
C PHE A 168 11.66 25.06 1.97
N GLU A 169 12.94 25.41 1.99
CA GLU A 169 13.83 25.23 3.14
C GLU A 169 13.72 26.34 4.19
N LEU A 170 12.98 27.42 3.91
CA LEU A 170 12.71 28.48 4.89
C LEU A 170 11.91 27.92 6.08
N THR A 171 12.32 28.28 7.30
CA THR A 171 11.66 27.86 8.55
C THR A 171 10.21 28.33 8.61
N ASP A 172 9.95 29.59 8.23
CA ASP A 172 8.61 30.19 8.13
C ASP A 172 8.20 30.45 6.67
N GLY A 173 8.65 29.58 5.76
CA GLY A 173 8.37 29.69 4.33
C GLY A 173 6.93 29.30 3.94
N PRO A 174 6.49 29.68 2.73
CA PRO A 174 5.16 29.36 2.25
C PRO A 174 4.97 27.84 2.05
N ARG A 175 3.77 27.35 2.30
CA ARG A 175 3.38 26.00 1.85
C ARG A 175 3.16 25.98 0.35
N HIS A 176 2.50 27.00 -0.19
CA HIS A 176 2.11 27.03 -1.60
C HIS A 176 2.86 28.10 -2.37
N VAL A 177 3.19 27.82 -3.62
CA VAL A 177 3.73 28.82 -4.54
C VAL A 177 2.94 28.80 -5.83
N LEU A 178 2.55 29.97 -6.31
CA LEU A 178 1.92 30.16 -7.61
C LEU A 178 2.91 30.89 -8.53
N ILE A 179 3.38 30.20 -9.58
CA ILE A 179 4.26 30.79 -10.59
C ILE A 179 3.42 31.38 -11.71
N LEU A 180 3.67 32.64 -12.04
CA LEU A 180 3.05 33.35 -13.17
C LEU A 180 3.98 33.28 -14.38
N GLY A 181 3.66 32.40 -15.32
CA GLY A 181 4.26 32.40 -16.65
C GLY A 181 3.59 33.40 -17.60
N LEU A 182 3.99 33.37 -18.88
CA LEU A 182 3.35 34.16 -19.93
C LEU A 182 1.92 33.64 -20.21
N SER A 183 1.79 32.40 -20.65
CA SER A 183 0.51 31.76 -21.00
C SER A 183 0.02 30.74 -19.97
N GLN A 184 0.79 30.48 -18.92
CA GLN A 184 0.49 29.43 -17.94
C GLN A 184 0.66 29.89 -16.50
N LEU A 185 -0.17 29.37 -15.59
CA LEU A 185 0.04 29.46 -14.14
C LEU A 185 0.41 28.07 -13.60
N VAL A 186 1.34 28.01 -12.65
CA VAL A 186 1.77 26.75 -12.04
C VAL A 186 1.60 26.82 -10.53
N LEU A 187 0.70 26.01 -9.98
CA LEU A 187 0.53 25.87 -8.53
C LEU A 187 1.38 24.73 -7.99
N ILE A 188 2.11 25.01 -6.93
CA ILE A 188 3.04 24.10 -6.27
C ILE A 188 2.70 24.02 -4.77
N ASP A 189 2.80 22.82 -4.19
CA ASP A 189 2.68 22.56 -2.75
C ASP A 189 3.99 21.96 -2.24
N LYS A 190 4.59 22.59 -1.22
CA LYS A 190 5.82 22.15 -0.53
C LYS A 190 5.78 20.66 -0.17
N ARG A 191 4.63 20.14 0.28
CA ARG A 191 4.48 18.73 0.69
C ARG A 191 4.55 17.75 -0.49
N LYS A 192 4.21 18.21 -1.69
CA LYS A 192 4.14 17.40 -2.92
C LYS A 192 5.32 17.65 -3.86
N TRP A 193 6.08 18.71 -3.60
CA TRP A 193 7.26 19.08 -4.36
C TRP A 193 8.39 18.04 -4.41
N PRO A 194 8.61 17.17 -3.40
CA PRO A 194 9.58 16.08 -3.53
C PRO A 194 9.27 15.10 -4.68
N ALA A 195 7.99 14.93 -5.04
CA ALA A 195 7.56 14.19 -6.22
C ALA A 195 7.46 15.05 -7.49
N ARG A 196 7.87 16.32 -7.39
CA ARG A 196 7.71 17.37 -8.41
C ARG A 196 6.28 17.48 -8.95
N SER A 197 5.29 17.24 -8.09
CA SER A 197 3.89 17.40 -8.48
C SER A 197 3.51 18.87 -8.58
N ALA A 198 2.78 19.22 -9.63
CA ALA A 198 2.30 20.58 -9.88
C ALA A 198 0.92 20.54 -10.55
N LEU A 199 0.20 21.66 -10.44
CA LEU A 199 -1.05 21.85 -11.18
C LEU A 199 -0.86 23.03 -12.13
N ARG A 200 -0.94 22.76 -13.44
CA ARG A 200 -0.76 23.78 -14.48
C ARG A 200 -2.11 24.25 -15.01
N PHE A 201 -2.18 25.53 -15.33
CA PHE A 201 -3.35 26.19 -15.90
C PHE A 201 -2.93 26.91 -17.18
N ASP A 202 -3.36 26.42 -18.33
CA ASP A 202 -3.20 27.10 -19.62
C ASP A 202 -4.22 28.24 -19.69
N LEU A 203 -3.74 29.47 -19.50
CA LEU A 203 -4.58 30.66 -19.52
C LEU A 203 -5.17 30.92 -20.91
N GLN A 204 -4.45 30.56 -21.98
CA GLN A 204 -4.94 30.73 -23.33
C GLN A 204 -6.12 29.79 -23.59
N GLU A 205 -6.01 28.52 -23.20
CA GLU A 205 -7.09 27.55 -23.37
C GLU A 205 -8.29 27.87 -22.46
N ILE A 206 -8.05 28.09 -21.16
CA ILE A 206 -9.11 28.36 -20.18
C ILE A 206 -9.89 29.64 -20.53
N PHE A 207 -9.20 30.74 -20.82
CA PHE A 207 -9.86 32.03 -21.06
C PHE A 207 -10.40 32.20 -22.48
N THR A 208 -9.90 31.47 -23.47
CA THR A 208 -10.50 31.50 -24.83
C THR A 208 -11.90 30.89 -24.81
N ARG A 209 -12.09 29.80 -24.06
CA ARG A 209 -13.41 29.16 -23.93
C ARG A 209 -14.29 29.86 -22.90
N ALA A 210 -13.68 30.37 -21.82
CA ALA A 210 -14.35 31.05 -20.71
C ALA A 210 -15.56 30.28 -20.15
N GLU A 211 -15.49 28.95 -20.16
CA GLU A 211 -16.56 28.09 -19.66
C GLU A 211 -16.71 28.24 -18.14
N ARG A 212 -17.94 28.43 -17.68
CA ARG A 212 -18.20 28.74 -16.27
C ARG A 212 -17.75 27.62 -15.32
N ASP A 213 -17.88 26.37 -15.74
CA ASP A 213 -17.46 25.21 -14.95
C ASP A 213 -15.94 25.21 -14.78
N THR A 214 -15.18 25.42 -15.86
CA THR A 214 -13.71 25.51 -15.85
C THR A 214 -13.21 26.69 -15.02
N LEU A 215 -13.85 27.86 -15.14
CA LEU A 215 -13.54 29.03 -14.31
C LEU A 215 -13.86 28.78 -12.83
N SER A 216 -14.91 28.01 -12.53
CA SER A 216 -15.26 27.61 -11.17
C SER A 216 -14.20 26.68 -10.59
N VAL A 217 -13.73 25.70 -11.37
CA VAL A 217 -12.60 24.83 -10.99
C VAL A 217 -11.34 25.65 -10.72
N MET A 218 -10.96 26.54 -11.65
CA MET A 218 -9.80 27.41 -11.50
C MET A 218 -9.91 28.28 -10.23
N ALA A 219 -11.06 28.94 -10.02
CA ALA A 219 -11.29 29.73 -8.81
C ALA A 219 -11.17 28.86 -7.54
N CYS A 220 -11.78 27.68 -7.54
CA CYS A 220 -11.77 26.77 -6.40
C CYS A 220 -10.35 26.30 -6.07
N LEU A 221 -9.49 26.10 -7.08
CA LEU A 221 -8.15 25.57 -6.87
C LEU A 221 -7.11 26.65 -6.52
N ILE A 222 -7.19 27.86 -7.10
CA ILE A 222 -6.10 28.85 -6.97
C ILE A 222 -6.52 30.24 -6.47
N SER A 223 -7.82 30.55 -6.30
CA SER A 223 -8.21 31.83 -5.71
C SER A 223 -7.77 31.95 -4.25
N ARG A 224 -7.52 33.18 -3.79
CA ARG A 224 -7.14 33.45 -2.40
C ARG A 224 -8.22 32.91 -1.45
N GLU A 225 -9.48 33.15 -1.76
CA GLU A 225 -10.62 32.78 -0.92
C GLU A 225 -10.72 31.28 -0.66
N ALA A 226 -10.32 30.44 -1.62
CA ALA A 226 -10.31 28.99 -1.44
C ALA A 226 -9.00 28.47 -0.83
N ARG A 227 -7.86 29.07 -1.21
CA ARG A 227 -6.52 28.53 -0.88
C ARG A 227 -5.92 29.09 0.40
N VAL A 228 -6.23 30.34 0.72
CA VAL A 228 -5.83 31.01 1.96
C VAL A 228 -7.06 31.76 2.52
N PRO A 229 -8.11 31.03 2.93
CA PRO A 229 -9.32 31.63 3.47
C PRO A 229 -9.02 32.41 4.76
N GLU A 230 -9.74 33.50 4.98
CA GLU A 230 -9.62 34.28 6.23
C GLU A 230 -10.23 33.53 7.43
N GLN A 231 -11.22 32.68 7.16
CA GLN A 231 -11.90 31.83 8.13
C GLN A 231 -12.19 30.46 7.50
N GLY A 232 -11.99 29.39 8.28
CA GLY A 232 -12.21 28.02 7.83
C GLY A 232 -10.95 27.33 7.32
N VAL A 233 -11.14 26.10 6.84
CA VAL A 233 -10.04 25.21 6.42
C VAL A 233 -9.75 25.41 4.92
N PRO A 234 -8.48 25.63 4.52
CA PRO A 234 -8.10 25.70 3.11
C PRO A 234 -8.58 24.49 2.33
N ILE A 235 -8.99 24.70 1.07
CA ILE A 235 -9.44 23.60 0.20
C ILE A 235 -8.37 22.51 0.02
N SER A 236 -7.08 22.86 0.07
CA SER A 236 -5.98 21.90 -0.03
C SER A 236 -6.04 20.85 1.06
N ASP A 237 -6.41 21.24 2.28
CA ASP A 237 -6.52 20.34 3.42
C ASP A 237 -7.81 19.52 3.36
N ARG A 238 -8.94 20.16 2.99
CA ARG A 238 -10.22 19.46 2.81
C ARG A 238 -10.13 18.35 1.75
N LEU A 239 -9.56 18.64 0.59
CA LEU A 239 -9.37 17.66 -0.49
C LEU A 239 -8.42 16.52 -0.07
N GLU A 240 -7.41 16.80 0.75
CA GLU A 240 -6.47 15.80 1.26
C GLU A 240 -7.15 14.87 2.28
N GLU A 241 -7.92 15.43 3.21
CA GLU A 241 -8.75 14.67 4.15
C GLU A 241 -9.79 13.81 3.44
N GLU A 242 -10.49 14.35 2.45
CA GLU A 242 -11.51 13.63 1.70
C GLU A 242 -10.90 12.47 0.89
N ALA A 243 -9.74 12.70 0.25
CA ALA A 243 -8.98 11.65 -0.41
C ALA A 243 -8.61 10.52 0.56
N GLN A 244 -8.17 10.86 1.78
CA GLN A 244 -7.85 9.88 2.81
C GLN A 244 -9.09 9.13 3.32
N ARG A 245 -10.21 9.83 3.55
CA ARG A 245 -11.48 9.21 3.96
C ARG A 245 -12.01 8.26 2.89
N ASN A 246 -11.98 8.68 1.63
CA ASN A 246 -12.40 7.85 0.50
C ASN A 246 -11.51 6.63 0.35
N ALA A 247 -10.18 6.76 0.49
CA ALA A 247 -9.26 5.63 0.49
C ALA A 247 -9.58 4.63 1.61
N ASN A 248 -9.77 5.10 2.85
CA ASN A 248 -10.10 4.25 4.00
C ASN A 248 -11.46 3.53 3.83
N ALA A 249 -12.46 4.22 3.27
CA ALA A 249 -13.78 3.65 2.99
C ALA A 249 -13.71 2.57 1.90
N VAL A 250 -12.90 2.78 0.86
CA VAL A 250 -12.65 1.77 -0.19
C VAL A 250 -11.98 0.54 0.41
N THR A 251 -10.95 0.70 1.25
CA THR A 251 -10.25 -0.41 1.93
C THR A 251 -11.20 -1.24 2.80
N THR A 252 -12.07 -0.58 3.58
CA THR A 252 -13.04 -1.26 4.44
C THR A 252 -14.08 -2.05 3.64
N SER A 253 -14.60 -1.45 2.56
CA SER A 253 -15.52 -2.14 1.65
C SER A 253 -14.83 -3.32 0.97
N LEU A 254 -13.61 -3.13 0.49
CA LEU A 254 -12.86 -4.15 -0.25
C LEU A 254 -12.54 -5.35 0.65
N LYS A 255 -12.21 -5.14 1.93
CA LYS A 255 -12.01 -6.22 2.91
C LYS A 255 -13.21 -7.18 2.96
N ARG A 256 -14.44 -6.66 3.08
CA ARG A 256 -15.66 -7.49 3.14
C ARG A 256 -15.86 -8.26 1.83
N THR A 257 -15.71 -7.55 0.72
CA THR A 257 -15.91 -8.08 -0.62
C THR A 257 -14.91 -9.19 -0.96
N VAL A 258 -13.62 -9.00 -0.65
CA VAL A 258 -12.58 -10.01 -0.87
C VAL A 258 -12.83 -11.23 0.02
N ARG A 259 -13.19 -11.01 1.29
CA ARG A 259 -13.58 -12.09 2.20
C ARG A 259 -14.73 -12.93 1.62
N ASP A 260 -15.79 -12.28 1.13
CA ASP A 260 -16.92 -12.98 0.53
C ASP A 260 -16.53 -13.71 -0.77
N ALA A 261 -15.60 -13.14 -1.56
CA ALA A 261 -15.05 -13.81 -2.73
C ALA A 261 -14.21 -15.05 -2.37
N ILE A 262 -13.45 -15.04 -1.27
CA ILE A 262 -12.72 -16.21 -0.75
C ILE A 262 -13.70 -17.31 -0.32
N GLU A 263 -14.73 -16.96 0.45
CA GLU A 263 -15.75 -17.91 0.90
C GLU A 263 -16.48 -18.54 -0.30
N LEU A 264 -16.84 -17.72 -1.29
CA LEU A 264 -17.47 -18.18 -2.52
C LEU A 264 -16.56 -19.09 -3.35
N LEU A 265 -15.30 -18.73 -3.51
CA LEU A 265 -14.32 -19.54 -4.23
C LEU A 265 -14.11 -20.89 -3.56
N GLY A 266 -13.95 -20.91 -2.23
CA GLY A 266 -13.83 -22.15 -1.47
C GLY A 266 -15.09 -23.00 -1.55
N GLN A 267 -16.27 -22.38 -1.51
CA GLN A 267 -17.54 -23.08 -1.68
C GLN A 267 -17.67 -23.72 -3.08
N GLU A 268 -17.20 -23.03 -4.12
CA GLU A 268 -17.15 -23.56 -5.48
C GLU A 268 -16.20 -24.77 -5.57
N VAL A 269 -15.02 -24.69 -4.95
CA VAL A 269 -14.09 -25.83 -4.88
C VAL A 269 -14.75 -27.04 -4.22
N ILE A 270 -15.43 -26.85 -3.09
CA ILE A 270 -16.15 -27.96 -2.44
C ILE A 270 -17.26 -28.52 -3.33
N ALA A 271 -17.99 -27.66 -4.04
CA ALA A 271 -19.07 -28.09 -4.92
C ALA A 271 -18.58 -28.92 -6.13
N VAL A 272 -17.48 -28.54 -6.78
CA VAL A 272 -16.95 -29.27 -7.94
C VAL A 272 -16.19 -30.55 -7.55
N THR A 273 -15.75 -30.66 -6.30
CA THR A 273 -14.96 -31.79 -5.80
C THR A 273 -15.74 -32.76 -4.90
N ASP A 274 -17.00 -32.46 -4.58
CA ASP A 274 -17.76 -33.16 -3.53
C ASP A 274 -17.01 -33.17 -2.18
N GLY A 275 -16.28 -32.08 -1.92
CA GLY A 275 -15.50 -31.86 -0.70
C GLY A 275 -14.23 -32.68 -0.52
N LYS A 276 -13.79 -33.42 -1.55
CA LYS A 276 -12.63 -34.32 -1.47
C LYS A 276 -11.54 -33.95 -2.46
N TYR A 277 -10.27 -34.20 -2.15
CA TYR A 277 -9.20 -33.95 -3.11
C TYR A 277 -9.42 -34.74 -4.41
N PRO A 278 -9.27 -34.11 -5.58
CA PRO A 278 -9.56 -34.74 -6.86
C PRO A 278 -8.55 -35.86 -7.15
N SER A 279 -8.91 -36.77 -8.07
CA SER A 279 -8.03 -37.86 -8.51
C SER A 279 -6.73 -37.35 -9.18
N THR A 280 -6.75 -36.12 -9.69
CA THR A 280 -5.62 -35.42 -10.31
C THR A 280 -4.70 -34.74 -9.31
N PHE A 281 -5.01 -34.75 -8.01
CA PHE A 281 -4.20 -34.06 -7.00
C PHE A 281 -2.77 -34.63 -6.93
N PRO A 282 -1.71 -33.79 -6.82
CA PRO A 282 -0.32 -34.26 -6.89
C PRO A 282 0.03 -35.30 -5.82
N ASP A 283 -0.39 -35.09 -4.57
CA ASP A 283 -0.17 -36.03 -3.48
C ASP A 283 -1.16 -37.21 -3.55
N ALA A 284 -0.64 -38.38 -3.92
CA ALA A 284 -1.42 -39.60 -4.05
C ALA A 284 -2.09 -40.04 -2.74
N ALA A 285 -1.49 -39.74 -1.58
CA ALA A 285 -2.04 -40.14 -0.28
C ALA A 285 -3.30 -39.35 0.10
N ARG A 286 -3.52 -38.20 -0.52
CA ARG A 286 -4.65 -37.30 -0.22
C ARG A 286 -5.85 -37.48 -1.15
N ARG A 287 -5.68 -38.14 -2.29
CA ARG A 287 -6.75 -38.32 -3.29
C ARG A 287 -7.98 -39.00 -2.67
N GLY A 288 -9.17 -38.42 -2.84
CA GLY A 288 -10.43 -38.93 -2.28
C GLY A 288 -10.61 -38.70 -0.77
N VAL A 289 -9.64 -38.09 -0.09
CA VAL A 289 -9.75 -37.63 1.31
C VAL A 289 -10.46 -36.27 1.33
N TRP A 290 -11.18 -35.97 2.41
CA TRP A 290 -11.79 -34.65 2.60
C TRP A 290 -10.74 -33.54 2.57
N ILE A 291 -11.06 -32.47 1.85
CA ILE A 291 -10.21 -31.28 1.73
C ILE A 291 -10.03 -30.64 3.11
N ASP A 292 -8.79 -30.29 3.44
CA ASP A 292 -8.47 -29.56 4.65
C ASP A 292 -8.88 -28.08 4.51
N GLY A 293 -9.67 -27.59 5.46
CA GLY A 293 -10.20 -26.22 5.43
C GLY A 293 -9.10 -25.15 5.45
N PRO A 294 -8.14 -25.20 6.38
CA PRO A 294 -7.00 -24.29 6.41
C PRO A 294 -6.18 -24.28 5.12
N GLU A 295 -5.93 -25.44 4.50
CA GLU A 295 -5.23 -25.52 3.21
C GLU A 295 -6.04 -24.87 2.07
N LEU A 296 -7.32 -25.21 1.95
CA LEU A 296 -8.21 -24.59 0.96
C LEU A 296 -8.27 -23.06 1.13
N SER A 297 -8.35 -22.60 2.38
CA SER A 297 -8.33 -21.18 2.72
C SER A 297 -7.07 -20.49 2.19
N ARG A 298 -5.91 -21.13 2.38
CA ARG A 298 -4.62 -20.61 1.93
C ARG A 298 -4.58 -20.48 0.40
N GLU A 299 -5.03 -21.51 -0.32
CA GLU A 299 -5.05 -21.44 -1.78
C GLU A 299 -6.05 -20.41 -2.31
N CYS A 300 -7.25 -20.34 -1.74
CA CYS A 300 -8.25 -19.32 -2.11
C CYS A 300 -7.76 -17.90 -1.82
N LEU A 301 -7.09 -17.69 -0.68
CA LEU A 301 -6.48 -16.42 -0.31
C LEU A 301 -5.40 -16.01 -1.32
N ARG A 302 -4.46 -16.91 -1.63
CA ARG A 302 -3.44 -16.69 -2.67
C ARG A 302 -4.08 -16.35 -4.00
N TYR A 303 -5.11 -17.09 -4.41
CA TYR A 303 -5.80 -16.83 -5.67
C TYR A 303 -6.47 -15.45 -5.71
N MET A 304 -7.12 -15.02 -4.62
CA MET A 304 -7.69 -13.68 -4.55
C MET A 304 -6.62 -12.59 -4.66
N TYR A 305 -5.45 -12.79 -4.05
CA TYR A 305 -4.34 -11.86 -4.18
C TYR A 305 -3.79 -11.79 -5.61
N ARG A 306 -3.79 -12.90 -6.36
CA ARG A 306 -3.45 -12.88 -7.80
C ARG A 306 -4.42 -12.00 -8.58
N LEU A 307 -5.72 -12.09 -8.32
CA LEU A 307 -6.71 -11.26 -8.99
C LEU A 307 -6.55 -9.78 -8.63
N LEU A 308 -6.37 -9.47 -7.35
CA LEU A 308 -6.12 -8.11 -6.90
C LEU A 308 -4.83 -7.53 -7.49
N PHE A 309 -3.79 -8.34 -7.61
CA PHE A 309 -2.57 -7.99 -8.31
C PHE A 309 -2.83 -7.67 -9.79
N LEU A 310 -3.57 -8.52 -10.52
CA LEU A 310 -3.91 -8.26 -11.93
C LEU A 310 -4.70 -6.95 -12.08
N PHE A 311 -5.71 -6.73 -11.24
CA PHE A 311 -6.46 -5.47 -11.23
C PHE A 311 -5.56 -4.25 -11.00
N TYR A 312 -4.65 -4.33 -10.04
CA TYR A 312 -3.70 -3.27 -9.74
C TYR A 312 -2.74 -3.04 -10.91
N ALA A 313 -2.16 -4.11 -11.44
CA ALA A 313 -1.14 -4.02 -12.47
C ALA A 313 -1.69 -3.52 -13.81
N GLU A 314 -2.88 -3.95 -14.23
CA GLU A 314 -3.55 -3.43 -15.43
C GLU A 314 -3.95 -1.96 -15.30
N ALA A 315 -4.32 -1.53 -14.08
CA ALA A 315 -4.69 -0.14 -13.81
C ALA A 315 -3.50 0.82 -13.73
N ASN A 316 -2.25 0.32 -13.71
CA ASN A 316 -1.03 1.10 -13.57
C ASN A 316 -0.06 0.88 -14.75
N PRO A 317 -0.24 1.57 -15.89
CA PRO A 317 0.58 1.40 -17.09
C PRO A 317 2.08 1.65 -16.87
N ARG A 318 2.45 2.46 -15.86
CA ARG A 318 3.84 2.77 -15.49
C ARG A 318 4.65 1.53 -15.09
N LEU A 319 3.98 0.44 -14.68
CA LEU A 319 4.64 -0.80 -14.30
C LEU A 319 5.19 -1.57 -15.52
N ASN A 320 4.73 -1.24 -16.73
CA ASN A 320 5.14 -1.88 -17.98
C ASN A 320 5.01 -3.42 -17.99
N LEU A 321 4.07 -3.95 -17.20
CA LEU A 321 3.77 -5.39 -17.12
C LEU A 321 2.75 -5.82 -18.17
N PHE A 322 1.76 -4.96 -18.43
CA PHE A 322 0.68 -5.20 -19.37
C PHE A 322 0.54 -4.01 -20.31
N ASP A 323 0.39 -4.28 -21.60
CA ASP A 323 0.14 -3.24 -22.60
C ASP A 323 -1.33 -3.21 -23.00
N MET A 324 -2.11 -2.37 -22.31
CA MET A 324 -3.54 -2.18 -22.59
C MET A 324 -3.80 -1.54 -23.97
N ARG A 325 -2.78 -0.99 -24.64
CA ARG A 325 -2.90 -0.48 -26.01
C ARG A 325 -2.81 -1.58 -27.05
N ASN A 326 -2.27 -2.74 -26.67
CA ASN A 326 -2.20 -3.89 -27.55
C ASN A 326 -3.59 -4.56 -27.64
N PRO A 327 -4.21 -4.60 -28.83
CA PRO A 327 -5.57 -5.12 -28.97
C PRO A 327 -5.65 -6.62 -28.62
N ILE A 328 -4.57 -7.39 -28.80
CA ILE A 328 -4.53 -8.82 -28.45
C ILE A 328 -4.65 -9.00 -26.94
N TYR A 329 -3.88 -8.23 -26.16
CA TYR A 329 -3.97 -8.28 -24.70
C TYR A 329 -5.32 -7.75 -24.23
N ALA A 330 -5.66 -6.54 -24.66
CA ALA A 330 -6.84 -5.81 -24.21
C ALA A 330 -8.14 -6.60 -24.40
N THR A 331 -8.29 -7.32 -25.52
CA THR A 331 -9.53 -8.09 -25.80
C THR A 331 -9.44 -9.57 -25.44
N GLY A 332 -8.26 -10.18 -25.49
CA GLY A 332 -8.09 -11.62 -25.35
C GLY A 332 -7.71 -12.10 -23.95
N TYR A 333 -6.96 -11.30 -23.19
CA TYR A 333 -6.34 -11.74 -21.92
C TYR A 333 -6.61 -10.81 -20.74
N SER A 334 -6.97 -9.55 -20.99
CA SER A 334 -7.12 -8.57 -19.93
C SER A 334 -8.22 -8.95 -18.95
N LEU A 335 -7.98 -8.66 -17.68
CA LEU A 335 -9.00 -8.79 -16.65
C LEU A 335 -10.14 -7.79 -16.92
N GLU A 336 -9.84 -6.60 -17.46
CA GLU A 336 -10.85 -5.63 -17.89
C GLU A 336 -11.84 -6.20 -18.91
N ALA A 337 -11.41 -7.02 -19.87
CA ALA A 337 -12.32 -7.73 -20.79
C ALA A 337 -13.21 -8.75 -20.05
N LEU A 338 -12.66 -9.44 -19.06
CA LEU A 338 -13.46 -10.35 -18.21
C LEU A 338 -14.45 -9.59 -17.31
N ARG A 339 -14.13 -8.36 -16.91
CA ARG A 339 -15.07 -7.48 -16.20
C ARG A 339 -16.27 -7.16 -17.08
N GLU A 340 -16.12 -6.92 -18.38
CA GLU A 340 -17.28 -6.68 -19.24
C GLU A 340 -18.32 -7.82 -19.19
N LEU A 341 -17.87 -9.04 -18.89
CA LEU A 341 -18.73 -10.22 -18.73
C LEU A 341 -19.38 -10.35 -17.35
N GLU A 342 -19.01 -9.53 -16.36
CA GLU A 342 -19.49 -9.61 -14.96
C GLU A 342 -21.00 -9.38 -14.81
N SER A 343 -21.57 -8.59 -15.73
CA SER A 343 -22.97 -8.17 -15.73
C SER A 343 -23.79 -8.88 -16.81
N VAL A 344 -23.15 -9.72 -17.63
CA VAL A 344 -23.81 -10.47 -18.70
C VAL A 344 -24.63 -11.63 -18.09
N PRO A 345 -25.96 -11.68 -18.29
CA PRO A 345 -26.78 -12.74 -17.68
C PRO A 345 -26.46 -14.14 -18.22
N LEU A 346 -26.18 -15.10 -17.34
CA LEU A 346 -25.99 -16.52 -17.68
C LEU A 346 -27.36 -17.22 -17.79
N ARG A 347 -27.88 -17.31 -19.02
CA ARG A 347 -29.27 -17.72 -19.29
C ARG A 347 -29.48 -19.23 -19.27
N THR A 348 -28.50 -20.01 -19.71
CA THR A 348 -28.61 -21.47 -19.79
C THR A 348 -27.79 -22.19 -18.72
N THR A 349 -28.12 -23.45 -18.44
CA THR A 349 -27.32 -24.30 -17.54
C THR A 349 -25.89 -24.50 -18.07
N ALA A 350 -25.72 -24.56 -19.40
CA ALA A 350 -24.41 -24.68 -20.03
C ALA A 350 -23.57 -23.40 -19.79
N ASP A 351 -24.17 -22.22 -19.91
CA ASP A 351 -23.47 -20.95 -19.65
C ASP A 351 -22.99 -20.87 -18.20
N ARG A 352 -23.82 -21.35 -17.24
CA ARG A 352 -23.51 -21.35 -15.81
C ARG A 352 -22.43 -22.36 -15.43
N SER A 353 -22.52 -23.57 -15.98
CA SER A 353 -21.64 -24.70 -15.63
C SER A 353 -20.36 -24.80 -16.46
N GLY A 354 -20.26 -24.05 -17.57
CA GLY A 354 -19.01 -23.92 -18.33
C GLY A 354 -17.88 -23.28 -17.51
N SER A 355 -16.65 -23.39 -18.01
CA SER A 355 -15.42 -22.98 -17.30
C SER A 355 -14.65 -21.86 -18.00
N PHE A 356 -15.25 -21.19 -18.99
CA PHE A 356 -14.59 -20.16 -19.81
C PHE A 356 -13.89 -19.09 -18.96
N LEU A 357 -14.56 -18.49 -17.98
CA LEU A 357 -13.97 -17.44 -17.15
C LEU A 357 -12.78 -17.95 -16.33
N TRP A 358 -12.89 -19.17 -15.79
CA TRP A 358 -11.80 -19.80 -15.04
C TRP A 358 -10.60 -20.08 -15.95
N GLU A 359 -10.84 -20.69 -17.11
CA GLU A 359 -9.80 -21.03 -18.08
C GLU A 359 -9.08 -19.79 -18.59
N SER A 360 -9.80 -18.71 -18.89
CA SER A 360 -9.21 -17.42 -19.28
C SER A 360 -8.30 -16.84 -18.20
N LEU A 361 -8.74 -16.83 -16.93
CA LEU A 361 -7.91 -16.37 -15.81
C LEU A 361 -6.64 -17.21 -15.65
N GLN A 362 -6.76 -18.54 -15.77
CA GLN A 362 -5.64 -19.47 -15.67
C GLN A 362 -4.63 -19.26 -16.81
N GLN A 363 -5.09 -18.99 -18.03
CA GLN A 363 -4.22 -18.65 -19.15
C GLN A 363 -3.47 -17.33 -18.89
N THR A 364 -4.16 -16.26 -18.49
CA THR A 364 -3.52 -14.97 -18.21
C THR A 364 -2.49 -15.08 -17.08
N LEU A 365 -2.82 -15.76 -15.98
CA LEU A 365 -1.88 -16.00 -14.87
C LEU A 365 -0.70 -16.88 -15.28
N GLY A 366 -0.94 -17.93 -16.07
CA GLY A 366 0.11 -18.80 -16.59
C GLY A 366 1.08 -18.06 -17.50
N LEU A 367 0.57 -17.22 -18.42
CA LEU A 367 1.38 -16.38 -19.30
C LEU A 367 2.18 -15.33 -18.54
N LEU A 368 1.58 -14.68 -17.53
CA LEU A 368 2.28 -13.73 -16.67
C LEU A 368 3.45 -14.39 -15.92
N TYR A 369 3.23 -15.60 -15.38
CA TYR A 369 4.29 -16.30 -14.66
C TYR A 369 5.38 -16.84 -15.60
N ALA A 370 5.01 -17.37 -16.77
CA ALA A 370 5.95 -17.94 -17.73
C ALA A 370 6.69 -16.88 -18.55
N GLY A 371 6.06 -15.73 -18.77
CA GLY A 371 6.42 -14.77 -19.80
C GLY A 371 5.94 -15.19 -21.19
N LEU A 372 5.82 -14.21 -22.09
CA LEU A 372 5.50 -14.42 -23.50
C LEU A 372 6.29 -13.46 -24.37
N ALA A 373 6.91 -13.96 -25.43
CA ALA A 373 7.58 -13.16 -26.44
C ALA A 373 7.21 -13.69 -27.83
N LEU A 374 6.04 -13.28 -28.31
CA LEU A 374 5.57 -13.56 -29.67
C LEU A 374 5.45 -12.23 -30.41
N VAL A 375 6.58 -11.65 -30.77
CA VAL A 375 6.66 -10.39 -31.51
C VAL A 375 7.15 -10.68 -32.91
N ASP A 376 6.41 -10.21 -33.91
CA ASP A 376 6.87 -10.08 -35.28
C ASP A 376 7.54 -8.71 -35.40
N GLU A 377 8.87 -8.69 -35.35
CA GLU A 377 9.67 -7.45 -35.43
C GLU A 377 9.54 -6.75 -36.78
N GLU A 378 9.19 -7.46 -37.86
CA GLU A 378 9.02 -6.88 -39.20
C GLU A 378 7.68 -6.16 -39.36
N GLN A 379 6.61 -6.67 -38.74
CA GLN A 379 5.28 -6.06 -38.79
C GLN A 379 4.94 -5.18 -37.59
N GLY A 380 5.75 -5.19 -36.53
CA GLY A 380 5.44 -4.50 -35.28
C GLY A 380 4.16 -5.04 -34.61
N THR A 381 3.80 -6.30 -34.89
CA THR A 381 2.60 -6.96 -34.35
C THR A 381 3.00 -8.11 -33.43
N GLY A 382 2.18 -8.43 -32.44
CA GLY A 382 2.48 -9.51 -31.50
C GLY A 382 2.19 -9.15 -30.06
N LEU A 383 2.47 -10.07 -29.14
CA LEU A 383 2.25 -9.88 -27.70
C LEU A 383 3.54 -10.18 -26.94
N ARG A 384 3.93 -9.23 -26.09
CA ARG A 384 5.03 -9.38 -25.13
C ARG A 384 4.47 -9.25 -23.72
N LEU A 385 4.76 -10.24 -22.88
CA LEU A 385 4.49 -10.22 -21.45
C LEU A 385 5.79 -10.58 -20.71
N PRO A 386 6.25 -9.78 -19.74
CA PRO A 386 7.41 -10.14 -18.94
C PRO A 386 7.10 -11.37 -18.07
N ALA A 387 8.12 -12.17 -17.79
CA ALA A 387 8.00 -13.29 -16.85
C ALA A 387 8.11 -12.77 -15.42
N VAL A 388 7.08 -12.99 -14.60
CA VAL A 388 7.07 -12.59 -13.19
C VAL A 388 7.19 -13.82 -12.29
N LYS A 389 8.42 -14.14 -11.88
CA LYS A 389 8.76 -15.35 -11.10
C LYS A 389 8.68 -15.12 -9.59
N VAL A 390 7.46 -14.92 -9.08
CA VAL A 390 7.20 -14.75 -7.64
C VAL A 390 6.30 -15.87 -7.11
N SER A 391 6.53 -16.30 -5.86
CA SER A 391 5.78 -17.39 -5.20
C SER A 391 4.26 -17.20 -5.24
N LEU A 392 3.79 -15.94 -5.17
CA LEU A 392 2.38 -15.62 -5.31
C LEU A 392 1.81 -16.12 -6.64
N LEU A 393 2.50 -15.83 -7.75
CA LEU A 393 2.04 -16.12 -9.10
C LEU A 393 2.37 -17.55 -9.55
N ASP A 394 3.24 -18.25 -8.81
CA ASP A 394 3.61 -19.63 -9.13
C ASP A 394 2.39 -20.56 -9.09
N PRO A 395 2.05 -21.22 -10.21
CA PRO A 395 0.99 -22.23 -10.24
C PRO A 395 1.21 -23.37 -9.23
N GLY A 396 2.46 -23.68 -8.87
CA GLY A 396 2.80 -24.66 -7.84
C GLY A 396 2.29 -24.31 -6.44
N SER A 397 2.05 -23.03 -6.16
CA SER A 397 1.55 -22.54 -4.87
C SER A 397 0.06 -22.74 -4.64
N THR A 398 -0.70 -23.20 -5.65
CA THR A 398 -2.14 -23.53 -5.51
C THR A 398 -2.48 -24.84 -6.24
N PRO A 399 -1.93 -25.99 -5.79
CA PRO A 399 -2.09 -27.26 -6.48
C PRO A 399 -3.53 -27.77 -6.52
N LEU A 400 -4.36 -27.47 -5.52
CA LEU A 400 -5.77 -27.85 -5.52
C LEU A 400 -6.54 -27.05 -6.56
N LEU A 401 -6.47 -25.71 -6.52
CA LEU A 401 -7.24 -24.85 -7.43
C LEU A 401 -6.83 -25.05 -8.89
N ASN A 402 -5.53 -25.14 -9.19
CA ASN A 402 -5.05 -25.29 -10.56
C ASN A 402 -5.39 -26.65 -11.18
N GLY A 403 -5.72 -27.65 -10.36
CA GLY A 403 -6.20 -28.95 -10.82
C GLY A 403 -7.69 -29.00 -11.19
N LEU A 404 -8.43 -27.89 -11.04
CA LEU A 404 -9.88 -27.83 -11.16
C LEU A 404 -10.33 -26.98 -12.35
N ARG A 405 -11.59 -27.21 -12.77
CA ARG A 405 -12.33 -26.35 -13.69
C ARG A 405 -13.54 -25.78 -12.94
N LEU A 406 -13.45 -24.52 -12.53
CA LEU A 406 -14.51 -23.88 -11.77
C LEU A 406 -15.59 -23.32 -12.70
N ARG A 407 -16.83 -23.33 -12.22
CA ARG A 407 -18.00 -22.93 -13.02
C ARG A 407 -18.08 -21.41 -13.20
N ASN A 408 -18.54 -20.98 -14.36
CA ASN A 408 -18.71 -19.58 -14.74
C ASN A 408 -19.58 -18.82 -13.73
N GLU A 409 -20.64 -19.44 -13.20
CA GLU A 409 -21.52 -18.79 -12.23
C GLU A 409 -20.78 -18.30 -10.99
N ALA A 410 -19.92 -19.13 -10.41
CA ALA A 410 -19.12 -18.76 -9.24
C ALA A 410 -18.02 -17.75 -9.60
N VAL A 411 -17.29 -17.97 -10.70
CA VAL A 411 -16.19 -17.09 -11.12
C VAL A 411 -16.70 -15.70 -11.52
N GLN A 412 -17.84 -15.62 -12.21
CA GLN A 412 -18.48 -14.35 -12.56
C GLN A 412 -18.85 -13.56 -11.29
N GLN A 413 -19.40 -14.23 -10.28
CA GLN A 413 -19.73 -13.60 -9.00
C GLN A 413 -18.48 -13.12 -8.25
N VAL A 414 -17.39 -13.90 -8.27
CA VAL A 414 -16.08 -13.47 -7.72
C VAL A 414 -15.58 -12.21 -8.44
N ILE A 415 -15.56 -12.19 -9.77
CA ILE A 415 -15.14 -11.02 -10.55
C ILE A 415 -16.05 -9.83 -10.23
N ARG A 416 -17.38 -10.04 -10.18
CA ARG A 416 -18.35 -8.99 -9.87
C ARG A 416 -18.13 -8.37 -8.49
N LEU A 417 -17.85 -9.19 -7.48
CA LEU A 417 -17.48 -8.73 -6.14
C LEU A 417 -16.26 -7.81 -6.25
N LEU A 418 -15.19 -8.26 -6.90
CA LEU A 418 -13.96 -7.47 -7.03
C LEU A 418 -14.09 -6.27 -7.98
N SER A 419 -15.08 -6.24 -8.87
CA SER A 419 -15.28 -5.17 -9.85
C SER A 419 -16.13 -4.02 -9.35
N LEU A 420 -17.17 -4.31 -8.55
CA LEU A 420 -18.26 -3.38 -8.28
C LEU A 420 -18.36 -3.03 -6.80
N ARG A 421 -18.62 -1.76 -6.53
CA ARG A 421 -18.95 -1.23 -5.21
C ARG A 421 -20.41 -0.81 -5.21
N ALA A 422 -21.18 -1.28 -4.23
CA ALA A 422 -22.51 -0.77 -3.95
C ALA A 422 -22.40 0.38 -2.92
N THR A 423 -22.82 1.58 -3.30
CA THR A 423 -22.95 2.74 -2.40
C THR A 423 -24.39 3.19 -2.39
N GLY A 424 -25.21 2.65 -1.48
CA GLY A 424 -26.59 3.07 -1.20
C GLY A 424 -27.52 3.18 -2.42
N LYS A 425 -27.42 4.29 -3.16
CA LYS A 425 -28.22 4.65 -4.33
C LYS A 425 -27.56 4.35 -5.69
N SER A 426 -26.28 3.97 -5.75
CA SER A 426 -25.58 3.69 -7.01
C SER A 426 -24.60 2.51 -6.89
N THR A 427 -24.34 1.86 -8.02
CA THR A 427 -23.28 0.84 -8.13
C THR A 427 -22.18 1.42 -9.01
N GLY A 428 -20.98 1.58 -8.46
CA GLY A 428 -19.81 2.12 -9.15
C GLY A 428 -18.74 1.06 -9.35
N ARG A 429 -17.86 1.23 -10.35
CA ARG A 429 -16.68 0.36 -10.51
C ARG A 429 -15.59 0.74 -9.51
N ILE A 430 -14.93 -0.27 -8.95
CA ILE A 430 -13.74 -0.09 -8.12
C ILE A 430 -12.58 0.31 -9.04
N SER A 431 -11.90 1.40 -8.67
CA SER A 431 -10.69 1.89 -9.35
C SER A 431 -9.46 1.43 -8.59
N TYR A 432 -8.73 0.48 -9.17
CA TYR A 432 -7.50 -0.08 -8.57
C TYR A 432 -6.27 0.79 -8.81
N ALA A 433 -6.33 1.76 -9.73
CA ALA A 433 -5.29 2.76 -9.93
C ALA A 433 -5.08 3.64 -8.69
N LYS A 434 -6.13 3.84 -7.89
CA LYS A 434 -6.12 4.74 -6.71
C LYS A 434 -5.72 4.04 -5.41
N LEU A 435 -5.60 2.71 -5.43
CA LEU A 435 -5.20 1.96 -4.24
C LEU A 435 -3.69 2.06 -4.09
N GLY A 436 -3.23 2.88 -3.13
CA GLY A 436 -1.84 2.90 -2.72
C GLY A 436 -1.39 1.54 -2.17
N ILE A 437 -0.09 1.26 -2.26
CA ILE A 437 0.50 -0.03 -1.82
C ILE A 437 0.14 -0.35 -0.36
N GLY A 438 0.12 0.68 0.52
CA GLY A 438 -0.29 0.52 1.92
C GLY A 438 -1.77 0.12 2.10
N GLN A 439 -2.66 0.54 1.20
CA GLN A 439 -4.10 0.21 1.27
C GLN A 439 -4.37 -1.22 0.82
N LEU A 440 -3.65 -1.69 -0.19
CA LEU A 440 -3.72 -3.09 -0.62
C LEU A 440 -3.16 -4.01 0.47
N GLY A 441 -2.06 -3.61 1.12
CA GLY A 441 -1.50 -4.26 2.30
C GLY A 441 -2.52 -4.41 3.44
N ALA A 442 -3.28 -3.35 3.75
CA ALA A 442 -4.29 -3.38 4.81
C ALA A 442 -5.44 -4.39 4.54
N VAL A 443 -5.86 -4.54 3.27
CA VAL A 443 -6.81 -5.58 2.87
C VAL A 443 -6.21 -6.96 3.08
N TYR A 444 -4.96 -7.15 2.67
CA TYR A 444 -4.25 -8.41 2.78
C TYR A 444 -4.08 -8.86 4.24
N GLU A 445 -3.55 -7.99 5.09
CA GLU A 445 -3.28 -8.26 6.50
C GLU A 445 -4.51 -8.69 7.26
N THR A 446 -5.64 -8.01 7.02
CA THR A 446 -6.84 -8.32 7.78
C THR A 446 -7.35 -9.72 7.47
N LEU A 447 -7.11 -10.21 6.25
CA LEU A 447 -7.52 -11.53 5.81
C LEU A 447 -6.58 -12.64 6.31
N ILE A 448 -5.35 -12.33 6.74
CA ILE A 448 -4.43 -13.30 7.33
C ILE A 448 -5.02 -13.95 8.59
N SER A 449 -5.79 -13.19 9.37
CA SER A 449 -6.42 -13.66 10.61
C SER A 449 -7.68 -14.52 10.38
N PHE A 450 -8.11 -14.67 9.13
CA PHE A 450 -9.26 -15.49 8.79
C PHE A 450 -8.80 -16.92 8.50
N THR A 451 -9.63 -17.88 8.88
CA THR A 451 -9.39 -19.29 8.60
C THR A 451 -10.69 -19.90 8.12
N GLY A 452 -10.58 -20.72 7.09
CA GLY A 452 -11.70 -21.45 6.55
C GLY A 452 -11.80 -22.85 7.13
N VAL A 453 -13.04 -23.28 7.32
CA VAL A 453 -13.38 -24.59 7.87
C VAL A 453 -14.37 -25.25 6.94
N VAL A 454 -14.13 -26.51 6.61
CA VAL A 454 -15.10 -27.35 5.90
C VAL A 454 -15.97 -28.05 6.93
N ALA A 455 -17.28 -27.82 6.87
CA ALA A 455 -18.25 -28.40 7.80
C ALA A 455 -18.33 -29.92 7.61
N LYS A 456 -17.82 -30.68 8.59
CA LYS A 456 -17.87 -32.17 8.58
C LYS A 456 -19.25 -32.72 8.94
N THR A 457 -20.05 -31.92 9.62
CA THR A 457 -21.44 -32.15 10.03
C THR A 457 -22.21 -30.84 9.86
N ASP A 458 -23.53 -30.86 10.01
CA ASP A 458 -24.29 -29.62 10.12
C ASP A 458 -23.81 -28.82 11.34
N LEU A 459 -23.50 -27.54 11.13
CA LEU A 459 -23.02 -26.61 12.16
C LEU A 459 -24.05 -25.50 12.38
N ILE A 460 -24.04 -24.93 13.57
CA ILE A 460 -24.74 -23.68 13.92
C ILE A 460 -23.74 -22.63 14.37
N GLU A 461 -24.07 -21.36 14.17
CA GLU A 461 -23.24 -20.22 14.60
C GLU A 461 -23.73 -19.68 15.97
N LEU A 462 -22.77 -19.40 16.85
CA LEU A 462 -23.01 -18.81 18.16
C LEU A 462 -22.64 -17.33 18.17
N LYS A 463 -23.42 -16.52 18.89
CA LYS A 463 -23.15 -15.09 19.10
C LYS A 463 -21.95 -14.92 20.05
N PRO A 464 -21.14 -13.85 19.88
CA PRO A 464 -20.13 -13.48 20.87
C PRO A 464 -20.80 -13.20 22.21
N LYS A 465 -20.36 -13.84 23.30
CA LYS A 465 -20.85 -13.49 24.64
C LYS A 465 -20.34 -12.09 25.01
N LYS A 466 -21.26 -11.14 25.22
CA LYS A 466 -20.92 -9.84 25.82
C LYS A 466 -20.30 -10.09 27.20
N GLY A 467 -19.01 -9.76 27.37
CA GLY A 467 -18.36 -9.71 28.69
C GLY A 467 -17.42 -10.85 29.09
N ARG A 468 -16.76 -11.55 28.17
CA ARG A 468 -15.64 -12.46 28.52
C ARG A 468 -14.40 -12.33 27.61
N SER A 469 -14.12 -11.12 27.18
CA SER A 469 -12.76 -10.65 26.90
C SER A 469 -12.35 -9.82 28.12
N ASN A 470 -11.25 -10.17 28.80
CA ASN A 470 -10.73 -9.60 30.07
C ASN A 470 -11.28 -10.12 31.42
N GLU A 471 -11.16 -11.41 31.72
CA GLU A 471 -10.91 -11.85 33.11
C GLU A 471 -9.83 -12.93 33.09
N GLY A 472 -8.57 -12.49 33.16
CA GLY A 472 -7.40 -13.36 33.15
C GLY A 472 -6.07 -12.66 32.89
N SER A 473 -5.89 -11.42 33.35
CA SER A 473 -4.57 -10.76 33.39
C SER A 473 -4.60 -9.66 34.46
N GLU A 474 -4.40 -10.06 35.72
CA GLU A 474 -3.79 -9.16 36.70
C GLU A 474 -2.30 -9.06 36.32
N ASP A 475 -1.94 -7.92 35.72
CA ASP A 475 -0.61 -7.27 35.68
C ASP A 475 -0.37 -6.61 34.31
N SER A 476 -1.05 -5.49 34.06
CA SER A 476 -0.54 -4.41 33.21
C SER A 476 -1.27 -3.11 33.54
N GLU A 477 -0.88 -2.48 34.65
CA GLU A 477 -1.13 -1.04 34.80
C GLU A 477 -0.28 -0.27 33.79
N THR A 478 -0.79 0.90 33.39
CA THR A 478 -0.23 1.87 32.43
C THR A 478 -0.36 1.56 30.93
N ALA A 479 -1.55 1.87 30.38
CA ALA A 479 -1.68 2.58 29.11
C ALA A 479 -3.11 3.12 28.96
N GLU A 480 -3.45 4.17 29.72
CA GLU A 480 -4.60 5.02 29.37
C GLU A 480 -4.18 5.89 28.17
N ALA A 481 -4.52 5.45 26.96
CA ALA A 481 -4.76 6.33 25.84
C ALA A 481 -6.22 6.11 25.44
N SER A 482 -7.03 7.13 25.73
CA SER A 482 -8.45 7.20 25.40
C SER A 482 -8.66 7.06 23.88
N GLU A 483 -9.03 5.87 23.42
CA GLU A 483 -9.82 5.73 22.21
C GLU A 483 -11.22 6.23 22.56
N GLN A 484 -11.51 7.48 22.18
CA GLN A 484 -12.86 7.90 21.90
C GLN A 484 -13.33 7.02 20.73
N ASP A 485 -14.12 6.02 21.08
CA ASP A 485 -15.03 5.32 20.17
C ASP A 485 -15.94 6.40 19.59
N ASP A 486 -15.54 6.96 18.45
CA ASP A 486 -16.46 7.64 17.54
C ASP A 486 -17.43 6.56 17.08
N GLY A 487 -18.46 6.37 17.91
CA GLY A 487 -19.63 5.59 17.58
C GLY A 487 -20.10 6.04 16.23
N ILE A 488 -19.89 5.16 15.24
CA ILE A 488 -20.55 5.25 13.95
C ILE A 488 -22.04 5.22 14.30
N GLU A 489 -22.67 6.39 14.31
CA GLU A 489 -24.07 6.53 13.98
C GLU A 489 -24.21 5.89 12.61
N GLY A 490 -24.48 4.58 12.62
CA GLY A 490 -24.88 3.88 11.43
C GLY A 490 -26.13 4.59 10.96
N ASP A 491 -26.05 5.20 9.78
CA ASP A 491 -27.19 5.75 9.05
C ASP A 491 -28.42 4.86 9.33
N LEU A 492 -29.28 5.38 10.21
CA LEU A 492 -30.66 4.97 10.31
C LEU A 492 -31.27 5.44 8.99
N VAL A 493 -31.13 4.61 7.96
CA VAL A 493 -32.00 4.68 6.81
C VAL A 493 -33.38 4.37 7.37
N ASP A 494 -34.17 5.42 7.61
CA ASP A 494 -35.61 5.35 7.77
C ASP A 494 -36.17 4.66 6.53
N SER A 495 -36.29 3.33 6.58
CA SER A 495 -37.17 2.59 5.72
C SER A 495 -38.55 2.61 6.36
N GLU A 496 -39.28 3.71 6.16
CA GLU A 496 -40.73 3.72 6.23
C GLU A 496 -41.27 2.83 5.10
N ASP A 497 -41.21 1.52 5.29
CA ASP A 497 -42.03 0.53 4.58
C ASP A 497 -42.47 -0.52 5.60
N ALA A 498 -43.24 -0.04 6.59
CA ALA A 498 -44.01 -0.89 7.48
C ALA A 498 -45.25 -1.40 6.72
N ASN A 499 -45.07 -2.44 5.90
CA ASN A 499 -46.15 -3.37 5.59
C ASN A 499 -45.95 -4.64 6.42
N ARG A 500 -46.93 -4.85 7.30
CA ARG A 500 -47.08 -6.01 8.18
C ARG A 500 -46.96 -7.31 7.39
N ASP A 501 -45.99 -8.15 7.76
CA ASP A 501 -46.05 -9.60 7.68
C ASP A 501 -45.04 -10.19 8.69
N ASP A 502 -45.58 -10.94 9.66
CA ASP A 502 -44.99 -11.81 10.69
C ASP A 502 -43.55 -11.56 11.23
N ASP A 503 -43.49 -11.49 12.55
CA ASP A 503 -42.34 -11.23 13.42
C ASP A 503 -41.29 -12.37 13.36
N PHE A 504 -40.42 -12.38 12.34
CA PHE A 504 -39.34 -13.36 12.20
C PHE A 504 -37.99 -12.80 12.67
N ARG A 505 -37.50 -13.29 13.81
CA ARG A 505 -36.17 -12.97 14.37
C ARG A 505 -35.05 -13.30 13.37
N ARG A 506 -34.56 -12.30 12.64
CA ARG A 506 -33.40 -12.44 11.74
C ARG A 506 -32.21 -11.71 12.34
N ASP A 507 -31.25 -12.46 12.87
CA ASP A 507 -30.04 -11.89 13.43
C ASP A 507 -29.11 -11.41 12.31
N LYS A 508 -28.67 -10.14 12.37
CA LYS A 508 -27.68 -9.61 11.44
C LYS A 508 -26.30 -10.14 11.84
N VAL A 509 -25.74 -11.04 11.04
CA VAL A 509 -24.40 -11.62 11.28
C VAL A 509 -23.33 -10.69 10.74
N ASP A 510 -22.47 -10.17 11.62
CA ASP A 510 -21.24 -9.54 11.17
C ASP A 510 -20.20 -10.60 10.82
N LYS A 511 -20.11 -10.86 9.51
CA LYS A 511 -19.18 -11.79 8.88
C LYS A 511 -17.68 -11.48 9.10
N LEU A 512 -17.36 -10.27 9.58
CA LEU A 512 -16.00 -9.82 9.91
C LEU A 512 -15.66 -9.96 11.39
N ALA A 513 -16.64 -10.20 12.25
CA ALA A 513 -16.44 -10.43 13.67
C ALA A 513 -15.98 -11.88 13.95
N PRO A 514 -15.37 -12.15 15.12
CA PRO A 514 -15.16 -13.51 15.59
C PRO A 514 -16.48 -14.28 15.72
N SER A 515 -16.51 -15.48 15.17
CA SER A 515 -17.66 -16.39 15.24
C SER A 515 -17.24 -17.75 15.77
N TRP A 516 -18.16 -18.44 16.47
CA TRP A 516 -17.95 -19.80 16.95
C TRP A 516 -18.96 -20.74 16.31
N PHE A 517 -18.47 -21.91 15.86
CA PHE A 517 -19.29 -22.93 15.22
C PHE A 517 -19.30 -24.20 16.06
N VAL A 518 -20.48 -24.78 16.23
CA VAL A 518 -20.66 -26.05 16.95
C VAL A 518 -21.57 -26.98 16.14
N PRO A 519 -21.42 -28.32 16.28
CA PRO A 519 -22.36 -29.25 15.66
C PRO A 519 -23.80 -28.95 16.06
N ARG A 520 -24.71 -29.00 15.08
CA ARG A 520 -26.15 -28.77 15.30
C ARG A 520 -26.74 -29.67 16.39
N SER A 521 -26.20 -30.88 16.55
CA SER A 521 -26.61 -31.82 17.61
C SER A 521 -26.43 -31.29 19.04
N ARG A 522 -25.59 -30.27 19.22
CA ARG A 522 -25.30 -29.64 20.52
C ARG A 522 -26.13 -28.38 20.77
N ILE A 523 -27.10 -28.04 19.90
CA ILE A 523 -27.89 -26.81 20.02
C ILE A 523 -28.58 -26.68 21.39
N SER A 524 -29.00 -27.79 21.99
CA SER A 524 -29.65 -27.82 23.30
C SER A 524 -28.73 -27.47 24.47
N GLU A 525 -27.41 -27.44 24.26
CA GLU A 525 -26.43 -27.01 25.27
C GLU A 525 -26.34 -25.48 25.40
N PHE A 526 -26.94 -24.73 24.47
CA PHE A 526 -26.84 -23.27 24.40
C PHE A 526 -28.20 -22.60 24.60
N ALA A 527 -28.20 -21.43 25.23
CA ALA A 527 -29.40 -20.62 25.34
C ALA A 527 -29.81 -20.11 23.94
N PRO A 528 -31.10 -19.95 23.61
CA PRO A 528 -31.53 -19.42 22.31
C PRO A 528 -30.92 -18.04 21.97
N ASP A 529 -30.59 -17.24 22.99
CA ASP A 529 -29.93 -15.95 22.79
C ASP A 529 -28.44 -16.05 22.44
N ASP A 530 -27.79 -17.17 22.75
CA ASP A 530 -26.41 -17.46 22.35
C ASP A 530 -26.34 -17.99 20.90
N VAL A 531 -27.46 -18.36 20.27
CA VAL A 531 -27.52 -18.93 18.91
C VAL A 531 -27.96 -17.88 17.90
N VAL A 532 -27.35 -17.90 16.70
CA VAL A 532 -27.75 -17.05 15.58
C VAL A 532 -28.95 -17.64 14.84
N PHE A 533 -30.00 -16.84 14.63
CA PHE A 533 -31.21 -17.23 13.91
C PHE A 533 -31.38 -16.53 12.56
N ASN A 534 -31.93 -17.25 11.58
CA ASN A 534 -32.37 -16.71 10.30
C ASN A 534 -33.88 -16.94 10.14
N GLY A 535 -34.67 -16.09 10.82
CA GLY A 535 -36.11 -16.26 10.94
C GLY A 535 -36.47 -17.17 12.12
N PRO A 536 -37.39 -18.14 11.96
CA PRO A 536 -37.80 -19.00 13.06
C PRO A 536 -36.78 -20.11 13.38
N GLU A 537 -35.81 -20.33 12.51
CA GLU A 537 -34.83 -21.41 12.62
C GLU A 537 -33.41 -20.90 12.88
N ALA A 538 -32.61 -21.69 13.58
CA ALA A 538 -31.19 -21.44 13.75
C ALA A 538 -30.51 -21.40 12.37
N LEU A 539 -29.53 -20.52 12.21
CA LEU A 539 -28.71 -20.48 11.00
C LEU A 539 -27.84 -21.75 10.94
N VAL A 540 -28.19 -22.67 10.04
CA VAL A 540 -27.49 -23.93 9.85
C VAL A 540 -26.56 -23.87 8.64
N TYR A 541 -25.31 -24.24 8.85
CA TYR A 541 -24.33 -24.52 7.81
C TYR A 541 -24.29 -26.02 7.58
N SER A 542 -24.82 -26.49 6.44
CA SER A 542 -24.90 -27.91 6.13
C SER A 542 -23.52 -28.56 6.03
N LYS A 543 -23.46 -29.88 6.26
CA LYS A 543 -22.27 -30.66 5.94
C LYS A 543 -21.79 -30.39 4.50
N GLY A 544 -20.50 -30.13 4.35
CA GLY A 544 -19.89 -29.77 3.05
C GLY A 544 -19.92 -28.27 2.75
N THR A 545 -20.35 -27.41 3.67
CA THR A 545 -20.19 -25.96 3.51
C THR A 545 -18.78 -25.52 3.88
N PHE A 546 -18.17 -24.68 3.04
CA PHE A 546 -16.94 -23.96 3.39
C PHE A 546 -17.30 -22.65 4.08
N ILE A 547 -16.75 -22.44 5.27
CA ILE A 547 -17.04 -21.28 6.12
C ILE A 547 -15.74 -20.52 6.32
N TYR A 548 -15.68 -19.23 5.97
CA TYR A 548 -14.50 -18.39 6.16
C TYR A 548 -14.79 -17.31 7.21
N ARG A 549 -14.14 -17.35 8.38
CA ARG A 549 -14.37 -16.42 9.49
C ARG A 549 -13.07 -16.02 10.17
N LEU A 550 -13.14 -14.92 10.93
CA LEU A 550 -12.06 -14.50 11.81
C LEU A 550 -11.91 -15.52 12.94
N ALA A 551 -10.70 -16.07 13.09
CA ALA A 551 -10.42 -17.04 14.14
C ALA A 551 -10.21 -16.31 15.48
N GLY A 552 -11.27 -16.20 16.29
CA GLY A 552 -11.29 -15.35 17.49
C GLY A 552 -10.11 -15.55 18.46
N ARG A 553 -9.75 -16.80 18.78
CA ARG A 553 -8.60 -17.10 19.66
C ARG A 553 -7.25 -17.19 18.93
N ASP A 554 -7.23 -17.39 17.61
CA ASP A 554 -5.97 -17.57 16.88
C ASP A 554 -5.34 -16.23 16.48
N ARG A 555 -6.11 -15.13 16.45
CA ARG A 555 -5.59 -13.77 16.27
C ARG A 555 -4.68 -13.34 17.44
N GLU A 556 -5.10 -13.58 18.68
CA GLU A 556 -4.28 -13.32 19.88
C GLU A 556 -3.04 -14.23 19.93
N LYS A 557 -3.18 -15.49 19.50
CA LYS A 557 -2.06 -16.46 19.51
C LYS A 557 -1.04 -16.24 18.38
N SER A 558 -1.47 -15.72 17.24
CA SER A 558 -0.60 -15.47 16.08
C SER A 558 0.07 -14.10 16.13
N ALA A 559 -0.34 -13.21 17.04
CA ALA A 559 0.15 -11.83 17.14
C ALA A 559 0.16 -11.08 15.79
N SER A 560 -0.76 -11.42 14.88
CA SER A 560 -0.82 -10.86 13.52
C SER A 560 -1.45 -9.47 13.55
N TYR A 561 -0.74 -8.49 14.11
CA TYR A 561 -1.17 -7.09 14.21
C TYR A 561 -0.48 -6.25 13.14
N TYR A 562 -1.29 -5.52 12.36
CA TYR A 562 -0.78 -4.50 11.45
C TYR A 562 -0.23 -3.32 12.22
N THR A 563 0.88 -2.76 11.72
CA THR A 563 1.37 -1.45 12.14
C THR A 563 0.82 -0.40 11.17
N PRO A 564 -0.09 0.50 11.59
CA PRO A 564 -0.59 1.57 10.72
C PRO A 564 0.52 2.33 10.02
N GLU A 565 0.37 2.60 8.72
CA GLU A 565 1.34 3.34 7.92
C GLU A 565 1.86 4.63 8.59
N PRO A 566 1.02 5.47 9.23
CA PRO A 566 1.51 6.66 9.92
C PRO A 566 2.50 6.34 11.06
N LEU A 567 2.28 5.23 11.77
CA LEU A 567 3.15 4.78 12.85
C LEU A 567 4.46 4.21 12.32
N ALA A 568 4.40 3.37 11.28
CA ALA A 568 5.60 2.85 10.61
C ALA A 568 6.46 4.01 10.06
N ARG A 569 5.84 4.97 9.37
CA ARG A 569 6.50 6.17 8.83
C ARG A 569 7.22 6.98 9.91
N LEU A 570 6.54 7.24 11.03
CA LEU A 570 7.10 8.01 12.13
C LEU A 570 8.31 7.30 12.76
N LEU A 571 8.17 6.00 13.07
CA LEU A 571 9.23 5.21 13.69
C LEU A 571 10.45 5.08 12.78
N VAL A 572 10.25 4.75 11.50
CA VAL A 572 11.31 4.67 10.50
C VAL A 572 12.02 6.01 10.36
N LYS A 573 11.28 7.12 10.31
CA LYS A 573 11.85 8.46 10.19
C LYS A 573 12.83 8.75 11.33
N HIS A 574 12.41 8.56 12.56
CA HIS A 574 13.28 8.82 13.71
C HIS A 574 14.47 7.85 13.78
N ALA A 575 14.27 6.57 13.43
CA ALA A 575 15.35 5.59 13.38
C ALA A 575 16.41 5.94 12.32
N LEU A 576 15.98 6.31 11.10
CA LEU A 576 16.87 6.67 10.00
C LEU A 576 17.56 8.01 10.23
N MET A 577 16.88 9.01 10.82
CA MET A 577 17.46 10.30 11.17
C MET A 577 18.72 10.12 12.04
N GLU A 578 18.64 9.28 13.07
CA GLU A 578 19.78 9.01 13.95
C GLU A 578 20.81 8.11 13.26
N ARG A 579 20.37 6.99 12.67
CA ARG A 579 21.28 5.99 12.10
C ARG A 579 22.09 6.51 10.92
N CYS A 580 21.49 7.39 10.11
CA CYS A 580 22.05 7.86 8.85
C CYS A 580 22.67 9.24 8.94
N ARG A 581 22.72 9.87 10.13
CA ARG A 581 23.18 11.25 10.32
C ARG A 581 24.51 11.56 9.62
N ASP A 582 25.50 10.69 9.79
CA ASP A 582 26.88 10.89 9.30
C ASP A 582 27.23 10.06 8.05
N LEU A 583 26.25 9.42 7.42
CA LEU A 583 26.48 8.58 6.24
C LEU A 583 26.47 9.40 4.94
N LYS A 584 27.37 9.09 4.00
CA LYS A 584 27.28 9.60 2.62
C LYS A 584 26.21 8.86 1.83
N ALA A 585 25.81 9.39 0.67
CA ALA A 585 24.77 8.80 -0.16
C ALA A 585 25.03 7.31 -0.45
N ASP A 586 26.21 6.97 -0.98
CA ASP A 586 26.52 5.57 -1.36
C ASP A 586 26.59 4.63 -0.16
N GLN A 587 26.95 5.13 1.03
CA GLN A 587 26.99 4.32 2.26
C GLN A 587 25.59 3.93 2.75
N LEU A 588 24.54 4.65 2.34
CA LEU A 588 23.16 4.25 2.63
C LEU A 588 22.80 2.94 1.92
N LEU A 589 23.35 2.73 0.72
CA LEU A 589 23.11 1.53 -0.09
C LEU A 589 23.79 0.27 0.49
N ASP A 590 24.68 0.41 1.48
CA ASP A 590 25.34 -0.70 2.15
C ASP A 590 24.59 -1.19 3.40
N LEU A 591 23.57 -0.45 3.87
CA LEU A 591 22.83 -0.79 5.09
C LEU A 591 22.11 -2.13 4.96
N LYS A 592 22.06 -2.90 6.04
CA LYS A 592 21.25 -4.13 6.13
C LYS A 592 20.13 -3.91 7.13
N ILE A 593 18.89 -4.08 6.67
CA ILE A 593 17.67 -3.80 7.41
C ILE A 593 17.02 -5.15 7.72
N LEU A 594 16.85 -5.45 9.00
CA LEU A 594 16.25 -6.70 9.45
C LEU A 594 14.97 -6.43 10.21
N GLU A 595 13.88 -7.07 9.79
CA GLU A 595 12.60 -7.08 10.50
C GLU A 595 12.27 -8.51 10.99
N PRO A 596 12.52 -8.85 12.26
CA PRO A 596 12.45 -10.23 12.77
C PRO A 596 11.03 -10.75 13.07
N ALA A 597 10.01 -9.92 12.86
CA ALA A 597 8.59 -10.26 12.95
C ALA A 597 7.83 -9.38 11.95
N MET A 598 8.13 -9.58 10.67
CA MET A 598 7.86 -8.56 9.65
C MET A 598 6.41 -8.41 9.26
N GLY A 599 5.55 -9.39 9.54
CA GLY A 599 4.19 -9.39 9.04
C GLY A 599 4.17 -9.18 7.52
N SER A 600 3.44 -8.16 7.08
CA SER A 600 3.31 -7.70 5.69
C SER A 600 4.45 -6.79 5.20
N ALA A 601 5.56 -6.70 5.94
CA ALA A 601 6.75 -5.91 5.64
C ALA A 601 6.53 -4.38 5.62
N ALA A 602 5.60 -3.87 6.45
CA ALA A 602 5.28 -2.44 6.52
C ALA A 602 6.53 -1.57 6.84
N PHE A 603 7.36 -1.99 7.80
CA PHE A 603 8.58 -1.26 8.13
C PHE A 603 9.65 -1.39 7.04
N LEU A 604 9.83 -2.56 6.43
CA LEU A 604 10.78 -2.71 5.31
C LEU A 604 10.39 -1.84 4.10
N VAL A 605 9.10 -1.80 3.74
CA VAL A 605 8.57 -0.95 2.66
C VAL A 605 8.85 0.52 2.96
N GLU A 606 8.52 0.96 4.17
CA GLU A 606 8.68 2.36 4.55
C GLU A 606 10.15 2.77 4.69
N THR A 607 10.99 1.87 5.21
CA THR A 607 12.45 2.07 5.25
C THR A 607 13.03 2.20 3.85
N THR A 608 12.58 1.36 2.91
CA THR A 608 12.97 1.45 1.50
C THR A 608 12.59 2.79 0.90
N ASN A 609 11.37 3.29 1.19
CA ASN A 609 10.89 4.57 0.70
C ASN A 609 11.75 5.74 1.20
N GLN A 610 11.96 5.81 2.51
CA GLN A 610 12.68 6.93 3.12
C GLN A 610 14.18 6.88 2.82
N LEU A 611 14.80 5.69 2.73
CA LEU A 611 16.19 5.57 2.32
C LEU A 611 16.39 5.94 0.85
N ALA A 612 15.45 5.61 -0.04
CA ALA A 612 15.53 6.02 -1.43
C ALA A 612 15.47 7.56 -1.56
N ASP A 613 14.56 8.19 -0.82
CA ASP A 613 14.46 9.66 -0.76
C ASP A 613 15.75 10.29 -0.23
N LEU A 614 16.25 9.79 0.90
CA LEU A 614 17.49 10.28 1.51
C LEU A 614 18.72 10.08 0.61
N TYR A 615 18.80 8.94 -0.08
CA TYR A 615 19.86 8.66 -1.05
C TYR A 615 19.84 9.65 -2.20
N LEU A 616 18.68 9.86 -2.85
CA LEU A 616 18.57 10.77 -3.98
C LEU A 616 18.83 12.21 -3.56
N GLU A 617 18.34 12.65 -2.40
CA GLU A 617 18.61 13.97 -1.85
C GLU A 617 20.12 14.18 -1.66
N ARG A 618 20.79 13.27 -0.97
CA ARG A 618 22.24 13.37 -0.71
C ARG A 618 23.06 13.25 -1.97
N LYS A 619 22.71 12.34 -2.90
CA LYS A 619 23.48 12.13 -4.12
C LYS A 619 23.42 13.35 -5.05
N GLN A 620 22.26 14.01 -5.15
CA GLN A 620 22.13 15.25 -5.90
C GLN A 620 22.98 16.37 -5.26
N LYS A 621 22.95 16.51 -3.93
CA LYS A 621 23.80 17.46 -3.19
C LYS A 621 25.30 17.18 -3.37
N GLU A 622 25.73 15.93 -3.24
CA GLU A 622 27.13 15.51 -3.39
C GLU A 622 27.67 15.71 -4.81
N THR A 623 26.84 15.54 -5.83
CA THR A 623 27.23 15.67 -7.24
C THR A 623 26.98 17.05 -7.85
N GLY A 624 26.19 17.90 -7.18
CA GLY A 624 25.73 19.18 -7.70
C GLY A 624 24.83 19.05 -8.94
N ARG A 625 24.24 17.87 -9.19
CA ARG A 625 23.37 17.60 -10.34
C ARG A 625 21.95 17.35 -9.85
N THR A 626 21.00 18.08 -10.42
CA THR A 626 19.57 17.88 -10.17
C THR A 626 19.00 16.93 -11.21
N ILE A 627 18.21 15.96 -10.78
CA ILE A 627 17.47 15.06 -11.66
C ILE A 627 16.28 15.83 -12.25
N SER A 628 16.04 15.66 -13.55
CA SER A 628 14.92 16.31 -14.24
C SER A 628 13.57 15.89 -13.64
N GLN A 629 12.55 16.74 -13.79
CA GLN A 629 11.19 16.43 -13.34
C GLN A 629 10.60 15.18 -14.03
N GLU A 630 10.98 14.94 -15.29
CA GLU A 630 10.51 13.78 -16.07
C GLU A 630 11.12 12.46 -15.54
N ASP A 631 12.36 12.51 -15.03
CA ASP A 631 13.12 11.31 -14.65
C ASP A 631 13.04 10.97 -13.15
N ILE A 632 12.71 11.92 -12.27
CA ILE A 632 12.82 11.74 -10.81
C ILE A 632 11.99 10.56 -10.28
N VAL A 633 10.79 10.35 -10.84
CA VAL A 633 9.91 9.25 -10.44
C VAL A 633 10.53 7.91 -10.81
N LEU A 634 11.11 7.80 -12.01
CA LEU A 634 11.74 6.59 -12.51
C LEU A 634 13.02 6.28 -11.72
N GLU A 635 13.86 7.28 -11.46
CA GLU A 635 15.07 7.11 -10.66
C GLU A 635 14.75 6.73 -9.20
N LYS A 636 13.69 7.30 -8.61
CA LYS A 636 13.22 6.91 -7.27
C LYS A 636 12.78 5.45 -7.23
N GLN A 637 12.02 4.99 -8.22
CA GLN A 637 11.62 3.58 -8.32
C GLN A 637 12.83 2.65 -8.49
N ARG A 638 13.81 3.06 -9.31
CA ARG A 638 15.06 2.32 -9.50
C ARG A 638 15.87 2.18 -8.20
N VAL A 639 15.99 3.25 -7.41
CA VAL A 639 16.69 3.19 -6.10
C VAL A 639 15.92 2.32 -5.11
N ARG A 640 14.59 2.41 -5.08
CA ARG A 640 13.75 1.50 -4.26
C ARG A 640 13.95 0.04 -4.63
N ALA A 641 13.99 -0.28 -5.93
CA ALA A 641 14.31 -1.62 -6.42
C ALA A 641 15.66 -2.10 -5.93
N TYR A 642 16.68 -1.26 -6.03
CA TYR A 642 18.01 -1.59 -5.54
C TYR A 642 18.02 -1.90 -4.04
N ILE A 643 17.40 -1.04 -3.23
CA ILE A 643 17.36 -1.19 -1.76
C ILE A 643 16.53 -2.40 -1.36
N ALA A 644 15.33 -2.58 -1.92
CA ALA A 644 14.48 -3.72 -1.63
C ALA A 644 15.22 -5.04 -1.91
N ASP A 645 15.89 -5.13 -3.06
CA ASP A 645 16.60 -6.33 -3.52
C ASP A 645 17.90 -6.64 -2.76
N ARG A 646 18.54 -5.67 -2.10
CA ARG A 646 19.88 -5.91 -1.50
C ARG A 646 19.94 -5.68 0.01
N ASN A 647 19.00 -4.93 0.56
CA ASN A 647 19.12 -4.37 1.90
C ASN A 647 18.04 -4.87 2.85
N CYS A 648 16.91 -5.35 2.35
CA CYS A 648 15.77 -5.77 3.16
C CYS A 648 15.86 -7.27 3.51
N PHE A 649 15.74 -7.59 4.80
CA PHE A 649 15.70 -8.94 5.34
C PHE A 649 14.57 -9.04 6.36
N GLY A 650 13.88 -10.17 6.40
CA GLY A 650 12.73 -10.32 7.28
C GLY A 650 12.41 -11.76 7.62
N VAL A 651 11.82 -11.96 8.79
CA VAL A 651 11.34 -13.25 9.25
C VAL A 651 9.94 -13.09 9.78
N ASP A 652 9.05 -14.02 9.44
CA ASP A 652 7.73 -14.11 10.07
C ASP A 652 7.33 -15.57 10.30
N LEU A 653 6.62 -15.84 11.40
CA LEU A 653 6.14 -17.18 11.72
C LEU A 653 5.10 -17.66 10.70
N ASN A 654 4.30 -16.74 10.17
CA ASN A 654 3.26 -17.05 9.23
C ASN A 654 3.79 -16.99 7.78
N PRO A 655 3.87 -18.12 7.06
CA PRO A 655 4.36 -18.12 5.67
C PRO A 655 3.54 -17.23 4.73
N ILE A 656 2.26 -16.99 5.03
CA ILE A 656 1.43 -16.08 4.23
C ILE A 656 1.81 -14.62 4.46
N ALA A 657 2.18 -14.26 5.68
CA ALA A 657 2.71 -12.93 5.95
C ALA A 657 4.01 -12.69 5.18
N VAL A 658 4.88 -13.70 5.11
CA VAL A 658 6.13 -13.65 4.32
C VAL A 658 5.88 -13.42 2.83
N GLU A 659 4.96 -14.17 2.24
CA GLU A 659 4.55 -13.97 0.86
C GLU A 659 3.99 -12.57 0.62
N LEU A 660 3.15 -12.09 1.53
CA LEU A 660 2.59 -10.74 1.48
C LEU A 660 3.65 -9.66 1.60
N GLY A 661 4.60 -9.82 2.50
CA GLY A 661 5.74 -8.91 2.64
C GLY A 661 6.57 -8.83 1.37
N ALA A 662 6.84 -9.98 0.73
CA ALA A 662 7.55 -10.03 -0.55
C ALA A 662 6.78 -9.29 -1.66
N ILE A 663 5.46 -9.47 -1.75
CA ILE A 663 4.62 -8.78 -2.74
C ILE A 663 4.58 -7.28 -2.46
N SER A 664 4.41 -6.86 -1.20
CA SER A 664 4.36 -5.45 -0.82
C SER A 664 5.68 -4.74 -1.17
N LEU A 665 6.81 -5.37 -0.85
CA LEU A 665 8.13 -4.86 -1.22
C LEU A 665 8.34 -4.80 -2.73
N TRP A 666 7.92 -5.85 -3.44
CA TRP A 666 7.97 -5.88 -4.89
C TRP A 666 7.15 -4.74 -5.51
N LEU A 667 5.87 -4.63 -5.16
CA LEU A 667 4.98 -3.59 -5.67
C LEU A 667 5.52 -2.18 -5.38
N ASN A 668 6.09 -1.98 -4.20
CA ASN A 668 6.71 -0.70 -3.82
C ASN A 668 7.97 -0.37 -4.61
N SER A 669 8.62 -1.38 -5.18
CA SER A 669 9.88 -1.27 -5.88
C SER A 669 9.79 -1.57 -7.38
N LEU A 670 8.57 -1.70 -7.91
CA LEU A 670 8.34 -1.87 -9.33
C LEU A 670 8.87 -0.67 -10.11
N HIS A 671 9.65 -0.97 -11.14
CA HIS A 671 10.22 0.00 -12.06
C HIS A 671 10.23 -0.62 -13.47
N GLY A 672 10.27 0.20 -14.51
CA GLY A 672 10.08 -0.24 -15.90
C GLY A 672 11.18 -1.14 -16.50
N SER A 673 12.13 -1.63 -15.70
CA SER A 673 13.15 -2.56 -16.17
C SER A 673 12.65 -4.02 -16.11
N GLU A 674 13.37 -4.92 -16.77
CA GLU A 674 13.09 -6.37 -16.72
C GLU A 674 13.45 -7.00 -15.35
N PHE A 675 13.95 -6.22 -14.40
CA PHE A 675 14.38 -6.69 -13.10
C PHE A 675 13.19 -6.92 -12.14
N SER A 676 12.92 -8.19 -11.83
CA SER A 676 12.02 -8.59 -10.75
C SER A 676 12.85 -9.03 -9.53
N PRO A 677 12.81 -8.31 -8.40
CA PRO A 677 13.53 -8.70 -7.19
C PRO A 677 13.03 -10.06 -6.70
N TRP A 678 13.97 -10.93 -6.34
CA TRP A 678 13.67 -12.23 -5.77
C TRP A 678 14.05 -12.21 -4.28
N PHE A 679 13.04 -12.34 -3.43
CA PHE A 679 13.18 -12.19 -1.98
C PHE A 679 13.45 -13.52 -1.24
N GLY A 680 13.64 -14.64 -1.97
CA GLY A 680 13.71 -15.96 -1.35
C GLY A 680 14.88 -16.16 -0.38
N ASP A 681 15.98 -15.44 -0.57
CA ASP A 681 17.11 -15.44 0.37
C ASP A 681 16.96 -14.43 1.52
N GLN A 682 15.99 -13.53 1.43
CA GLN A 682 15.86 -12.36 2.30
C GLN A 682 14.72 -12.48 3.30
N LEU A 683 13.59 -13.00 2.82
CA LEU A 683 12.34 -13.06 3.57
C LEU A 683 12.00 -14.52 3.82
N HIS A 684 12.00 -14.92 5.08
CA HIS A 684 11.88 -16.33 5.47
C HIS A 684 10.71 -16.59 6.40
N ALA A 685 9.97 -17.65 6.12
CA ALA A 685 8.99 -18.18 7.06
C ALA A 685 9.71 -18.94 8.17
N GLY A 686 9.63 -18.44 9.40
CA GLY A 686 10.38 -19.01 10.51
C GLY A 686 10.03 -18.39 11.85
N ASN A 687 10.37 -19.10 12.92
CA ASN A 687 10.21 -18.57 14.27
C ASN A 687 11.51 -17.85 14.67
N SER A 688 11.48 -16.52 14.72
CA SER A 688 12.64 -15.69 15.08
C SER A 688 13.14 -15.88 16.52
N LEU A 689 12.36 -16.56 17.38
CA LEU A 689 12.78 -16.92 18.74
C LEU A 689 13.48 -18.29 18.80
N ILE A 690 13.30 -19.17 17.81
CA ILE A 690 13.93 -20.49 17.82
C ILE A 690 15.39 -20.35 17.35
N GLY A 691 16.32 -20.46 18.31
CA GLY A 691 17.75 -20.27 18.11
C GLY A 691 18.47 -21.37 17.32
N ALA A 692 18.03 -21.68 16.09
CA ALA A 692 18.73 -22.60 15.17
C ALA A 692 19.90 -21.91 14.43
N ARG A 693 20.68 -21.06 15.11
CA ARG A 693 21.86 -20.41 14.50
C ARG A 693 22.90 -21.45 14.06
N ARG A 694 23.66 -21.12 13.00
CA ARG A 694 24.87 -21.84 12.58
C ARG A 694 25.99 -21.66 13.62
N ALA A 695 25.81 -22.30 14.77
CA ALA A 695 26.77 -22.35 15.86
C ALA A 695 26.94 -23.78 16.36
N ALA A 696 28.16 -24.15 16.74
CA ALA A 696 28.52 -25.52 17.06
C ALA A 696 29.36 -25.63 18.33
N TYR A 697 29.41 -26.83 18.89
CA TYR A 697 30.31 -27.18 19.98
C TYR A 697 31.32 -28.24 19.53
N ALA A 698 32.52 -28.17 20.11
CA ALA A 698 33.51 -29.21 19.96
C ALA A 698 33.05 -30.49 20.69
N PRO A 699 33.33 -31.70 20.14
CA PRO A 699 32.91 -32.96 20.74
C PRO A 699 33.54 -33.22 22.11
N SER A 700 34.69 -32.62 22.40
CA SER A 700 35.35 -32.66 23.72
C SER A 700 34.48 -32.08 24.83
N MET A 701 33.65 -31.08 24.53
CA MET A 701 32.75 -30.45 25.50
C MET A 701 31.60 -31.37 25.91
N LEU A 702 31.23 -32.35 25.08
CA LEU A 702 30.13 -33.26 25.39
C LEU A 702 30.54 -34.40 26.33
N SER A 703 31.82 -34.74 26.33
CA SER A 703 32.41 -35.80 27.15
C SER A 703 33.24 -35.26 28.32
N ALA A 704 33.19 -33.95 28.57
CA ALA A 704 33.98 -33.31 29.61
C ALA A 704 33.74 -33.95 30.99
N LYS A 705 34.81 -34.14 31.74
CA LYS A 705 34.75 -34.74 33.08
C LYS A 705 34.24 -33.75 34.12
N SER A 706 34.63 -32.48 34.01
CA SER A 706 34.14 -31.43 34.89
C SER A 706 32.76 -30.96 34.40
N PRO A 707 31.74 -30.88 35.27
CA PRO A 707 30.44 -30.32 34.91
C PRO A 707 30.51 -28.88 34.38
N SER A 708 31.46 -28.07 34.85
CA SER A 708 31.66 -26.69 34.39
C SER A 708 32.04 -26.58 32.92
N ASP A 709 32.67 -27.63 32.38
CA ASP A 709 33.26 -27.63 31.04
C ASP A 709 32.33 -28.28 30.01
N LEU A 710 31.14 -28.70 30.44
CA LEU A 710 30.11 -29.23 29.57
C LEU A 710 29.51 -28.12 28.70
N TRP A 711 29.09 -28.48 27.48
CA TRP A 711 28.63 -27.56 26.44
C TRP A 711 27.57 -26.54 26.92
N PHE A 712 26.63 -26.95 27.78
CA PHE A 712 25.55 -26.08 28.27
C PHE A 712 26.01 -24.97 29.23
N ASN A 713 27.31 -24.91 29.57
CA ASN A 713 27.91 -23.83 30.36
C ASN A 713 28.82 -22.91 29.54
N ALA A 714 28.95 -23.11 28.23
CA ALA A 714 29.74 -22.25 27.35
C ALA A 714 28.90 -21.70 26.20
N LYS A 715 29.32 -20.57 25.62
CA LYS A 715 28.76 -20.08 24.35
C LYS A 715 29.28 -20.99 23.22
N PRO A 716 28.42 -21.46 22.30
CA PRO A 716 28.88 -22.19 21.12
C PRO A 716 29.62 -21.26 20.16
N GLU A 717 30.48 -21.85 19.35
CA GLU A 717 31.24 -21.15 18.33
C GLU A 717 30.34 -20.84 17.14
N GLU A 718 30.25 -19.57 16.76
CA GLU A 718 29.49 -19.15 15.58
C GLU A 718 30.29 -19.46 14.32
N ILE A 719 29.77 -20.35 13.49
CA ILE A 719 30.39 -20.77 12.23
C ILE A 719 30.15 -19.69 11.16
N GLY A 720 28.98 -19.05 11.19
CA GLY A 720 28.56 -18.09 10.16
C GLY A 720 28.13 -18.78 8.85
N TRP A 721 27.74 -17.98 7.87
CA TRP A 721 27.14 -18.46 6.61
C TRP A 721 28.13 -18.92 5.55
N ARG A 722 29.40 -18.45 5.62
CA ARG A 722 30.42 -18.74 4.61
C ARG A 722 31.36 -19.88 4.98
N ASN A 723 31.32 -20.35 6.23
CA ASN A 723 32.22 -21.37 6.72
C ASN A 723 31.49 -22.71 6.86
N CYS A 724 32.23 -23.80 6.68
CA CYS A 724 31.74 -25.16 6.89
C CYS A 724 31.83 -25.55 8.37
N LEU A 725 30.96 -26.47 8.80
CA LEU A 725 31.07 -27.06 10.13
C LEU A 725 32.45 -27.73 10.32
N PRO A 726 33.24 -27.35 11.35
CA PRO A 726 34.52 -27.99 11.60
C PRO A 726 34.36 -29.50 11.86
N THR A 727 35.36 -30.29 11.44
CA THR A 727 35.26 -31.74 11.47
C THR A 727 34.91 -32.26 12.88
N GLY A 728 33.86 -33.08 12.95
CA GLY A 728 33.39 -33.70 14.20
C GLY A 728 32.70 -32.77 15.19
N HIS A 729 32.52 -31.48 14.86
CA HIS A 729 31.70 -30.57 15.65
C HIS A 729 30.22 -30.89 15.53
N ILE A 730 29.45 -30.40 16.50
CA ILE A 730 28.05 -30.74 16.66
C ILE A 730 27.23 -29.45 16.68
N TRP A 731 26.20 -29.39 15.84
CA TRP A 731 25.30 -28.24 15.82
C TRP A 731 24.62 -28.03 17.16
N GLN A 732 24.58 -26.77 17.62
CA GLN A 732 24.05 -26.45 18.96
C GLN A 732 22.60 -26.90 19.15
N TRP A 733 21.79 -26.85 18.09
CA TRP A 733 20.36 -27.12 18.12
C TRP A 733 20.03 -28.62 18.14
N LEU A 734 21.04 -29.48 17.98
CA LEU A 734 20.94 -30.92 18.25
C LEU A 734 21.21 -31.26 19.72
N LEU A 735 21.62 -30.29 20.53
CA LEU A 735 22.00 -30.49 21.92
C LEU A 735 21.00 -29.80 22.87
N PRO A 736 20.82 -30.35 24.09
CA PRO A 736 19.98 -29.71 25.09
C PRO A 736 20.60 -28.39 25.57
N ALA A 737 19.73 -27.41 25.77
CA ALA A 737 20.06 -26.11 26.36
C ALA A 737 19.62 -26.03 27.83
N LYS A 738 20.29 -25.20 28.63
CA LYS A 738 20.07 -25.10 30.09
C LYS A 738 18.63 -24.73 30.48
N ASP A 739 18.02 -23.89 29.66
CA ASP A 739 16.68 -23.32 29.78
C ASP A 739 15.59 -24.17 29.09
N MET A 740 15.95 -25.21 28.34
CA MET A 740 14.98 -26.06 27.64
C MET A 740 14.03 -26.76 28.64
N ALA A 741 12.72 -26.54 28.48
CA ALA A 741 11.67 -27.07 29.34
C ALA A 741 11.85 -26.74 30.84
N ASN A 742 12.32 -25.54 31.18
CA ASN A 742 12.52 -25.07 32.56
C ASN A 742 11.22 -24.76 33.32
N PHE A 743 10.26 -25.68 33.25
CA PHE A 743 8.95 -25.61 33.89
C PHE A 743 8.92 -26.29 35.26
N ASP A 744 9.99 -27.00 35.65
CA ASP A 744 10.05 -27.82 36.87
C ASP A 744 9.91 -27.04 38.18
N LYS A 745 10.03 -25.70 38.10
CA LYS A 745 9.94 -24.77 39.24
C LYS A 745 8.78 -23.79 39.14
N ASP A 746 8.03 -23.78 38.03
CA ASP A 746 6.96 -22.82 37.80
C ASP A 746 5.68 -23.24 38.55
N LYS A 747 5.31 -22.48 39.58
CA LYS A 747 4.16 -22.79 40.41
C LYS A 747 2.82 -22.59 39.69
N SER A 748 2.78 -21.81 38.61
CA SER A 748 1.55 -21.49 37.87
C SER A 748 1.01 -22.67 37.06
N ILE A 749 1.86 -23.65 36.73
CA ILE A 749 1.52 -24.79 35.88
C ILE A 749 0.84 -25.92 36.66
N ALA A 750 1.23 -26.11 37.92
CA ALA A 750 0.73 -27.21 38.76
C ALA A 750 -0.81 -27.30 38.85
N PRO A 751 -1.58 -26.19 38.96
CA PRO A 751 -3.04 -26.23 38.96
C PRO A 751 -3.68 -26.82 37.69
N PHE A 752 -3.01 -26.72 36.54
CA PHE A 752 -3.56 -27.11 35.24
C PHE A 752 -2.96 -28.42 34.69
N ALA A 753 -1.69 -28.72 35.00
CA ALA A 753 -0.94 -29.81 34.38
C ALA A 753 0.16 -30.43 35.28
N LYS A 754 -0.13 -30.65 36.57
CA LYS A 754 0.84 -31.18 37.55
C LYS A 754 1.57 -32.45 37.11
N GLU A 755 0.83 -33.44 36.60
CA GLU A 755 1.41 -34.73 36.21
C GLU A 755 2.46 -34.58 35.10
N ALA A 756 2.17 -33.75 34.09
CA ALA A 756 3.12 -33.42 33.02
C ALA A 756 4.34 -32.65 33.57
N GLN A 757 4.13 -31.71 34.49
CA GLN A 757 5.22 -30.98 35.15
C GLN A 757 6.16 -31.91 35.94
N ASP A 758 5.60 -32.87 36.67
CA ASP A 758 6.37 -33.85 37.43
C ASP A 758 7.17 -34.78 36.49
N GLN A 759 6.61 -35.17 35.33
CA GLN A 759 7.34 -35.91 34.29
C GLN A 759 8.53 -35.11 33.73
N ILE A 760 8.34 -33.82 33.42
CA ILE A 760 9.43 -32.93 32.96
C ILE A 760 10.53 -32.83 34.01
N LYS A 761 10.17 -32.72 35.29
CA LYS A 761 11.13 -32.67 36.39
C LYS A 761 11.95 -33.95 36.50
N VAL A 762 11.32 -35.12 36.39
CA VAL A 762 12.02 -36.41 36.35
C VAL A 762 12.95 -36.49 35.15
N TRP A 763 12.49 -36.07 33.97
CA TRP A 763 13.28 -36.10 32.74
C TRP A 763 14.53 -35.19 32.83
N ARG A 764 14.38 -33.94 33.31
CA ARG A 764 15.50 -33.00 33.53
C ARG A 764 16.54 -33.55 34.50
N ASN A 765 16.10 -34.20 35.58
CA ASN A 765 17.00 -34.83 36.55
C ASN A 765 17.61 -36.16 36.06
N GLY A 766 16.92 -36.86 35.14
CA GLY A 766 17.24 -38.23 34.74
C GLY A 766 18.43 -38.38 33.79
N GLY A 767 18.78 -37.35 33.04
CA GLY A 767 19.89 -37.44 32.07
C GLY A 767 20.18 -36.20 31.24
N PHE A 768 19.28 -35.22 31.25
CA PHE A 768 19.30 -34.07 30.36
C PHE A 768 20.58 -33.20 30.45
N PHE A 769 21.20 -33.14 31.64
CA PHE A 769 22.44 -32.39 31.89
C PHE A 769 23.66 -33.29 32.18
N LYS A 770 23.58 -34.59 31.86
CA LYS A 770 24.72 -35.51 31.99
C LYS A 770 25.62 -35.40 30.77
N ARG A 771 26.91 -35.68 30.94
CA ARG A 771 27.83 -35.85 29.80
C ARG A 771 27.35 -36.97 28.88
N PHE A 772 27.60 -36.83 27.59
CA PHE A 772 27.21 -37.82 26.60
C PHE A 772 28.17 -39.01 26.61
N GLU A 773 27.63 -40.18 26.33
CA GLU A 773 28.40 -41.39 26.03
C GLU A 773 28.93 -41.35 24.59
N LEU A 774 29.96 -42.18 24.31
CA LEU A 774 30.62 -42.21 23.01
C LEU A 774 29.63 -42.49 21.85
N HIS A 775 28.68 -43.39 22.05
CA HIS A 775 27.69 -43.74 21.04
C HIS A 775 26.69 -42.59 20.77
N GLU A 776 26.36 -41.80 21.80
CA GLU A 776 25.49 -40.62 21.67
C GLU A 776 26.23 -39.50 20.91
N ILE A 777 27.52 -39.27 21.21
CA ILE A 777 28.36 -38.32 20.49
C ILE A 777 28.44 -38.70 19.00
N GLN A 778 28.66 -39.98 18.69
CA GLN A 778 28.69 -40.46 17.31
C GLN A 778 27.35 -40.25 16.59
N LEU A 779 26.22 -40.40 17.30
CA LEU A 779 24.89 -40.14 16.75
C LEU A 779 24.71 -38.65 16.40
N VAL A 780 24.99 -37.73 17.32
CA VAL A 780 24.82 -36.29 17.06
C VAL A 780 25.83 -35.76 16.03
N GLN A 781 27.01 -36.35 15.92
CA GLN A 781 27.95 -36.09 14.82
C GLN A 781 27.42 -36.58 13.47
N LYS A 782 26.77 -37.76 13.44
CA LYS A 782 26.10 -38.26 12.23
C LYS A 782 24.95 -37.34 11.83
N LEU A 783 24.11 -36.94 12.78
CA LEU A 783 23.01 -35.99 12.53
C LEU A 783 23.53 -34.63 12.05
N SER A 784 24.63 -34.14 12.62
CA SER A 784 25.24 -32.87 12.18
C SER A 784 25.74 -32.93 10.74
N ARG A 785 26.31 -34.08 10.31
CA ARG A 785 26.70 -34.31 8.91
C ARG A 785 25.50 -34.39 7.96
N ILE A 786 24.42 -35.05 8.38
CA ILE A 786 23.18 -35.10 7.59
C ILE A 786 22.58 -33.70 7.46
N ALA A 787 22.61 -32.91 8.54
CA ALA A 787 22.13 -31.53 8.53
C ALA A 787 22.94 -30.64 7.58
N GLU A 788 24.28 -30.75 7.54
CA GLU A 788 25.10 -30.06 6.54
C GLU A 788 24.73 -30.50 5.11
N ALA A 789 24.55 -31.80 4.86
CA ALA A 789 24.13 -32.26 3.54
C ALA A 789 22.74 -31.72 3.14
N LEU A 790 21.82 -31.55 4.09
CA LEU A 790 20.52 -30.91 3.85
C LEU A 790 20.66 -29.40 3.62
N PHE A 791 21.55 -28.72 4.35
CA PHE A 791 21.85 -27.31 4.09
C PHE A 791 22.42 -27.12 2.69
N ASP A 792 23.37 -27.96 2.27
CA ASP A 792 23.96 -27.91 0.93
C ASP A 792 22.89 -28.18 -0.14
N GLN A 793 22.01 -29.16 0.06
CA GLN A 793 20.89 -29.43 -0.86
C GLN A 793 19.93 -28.25 -1.01
N VAL A 794 19.64 -27.54 0.08
CA VAL A 794 18.77 -26.35 0.03
C VAL A 794 19.51 -25.16 -0.60
N ALA A 795 20.80 -24.99 -0.32
CA ALA A 795 21.61 -23.93 -0.89
C ALA A 795 21.91 -24.13 -2.39
N GLU A 796 21.94 -25.37 -2.87
CA GLU A 796 22.13 -25.74 -4.28
C GLU A 796 20.80 -25.94 -5.03
N ALA A 797 19.65 -25.83 -4.35
CA ALA A 797 18.35 -25.90 -5.01
C ALA A 797 18.14 -24.66 -5.90
N PRO A 798 17.75 -24.85 -7.19
CA PRO A 798 17.69 -23.78 -8.18
C PRO A 798 16.58 -22.75 -7.95
#